data_AF-A0A7V1AMX8-F1
#
_entry.id   AF-A0A7V1AMX8-F1
#
_cell.length_a   1.000
_cell.length_b   1.000
_cell.length_c   1.000
_cell.angle_alpha   90.00
_cell.angle_beta   90.00
_cell.angle_gamma   90.00
#
_symmetry.space_group_name_H-M   'P 1'
#
loop_
_entity.id
_entity.type
_entity.pdbx_description
1 polymer ?
#
loop_
_entity_poly.entity_id
_entity_poly.type
_entity_poly.pdbx_seq_one_letter_code
_entity_poly.pdbx_strand_id
1 'polypeptide(L)'
;MKRIQLLLIFFLFYGLGIQNGYSQESAGQAGEFLRYGVHARALGMGRAYTGLADGAAAIYWNPAGLATLSREGVSATIMLTKLYANTSYNYLGLAVPMEIFISALSENPILSEVRNWNIGFAYLDLNSGNFEERTDANYFTGRTFSDVQRAFYITMSRSFYLFGYQFGAGSSLKFLSQNLFQNNASAAAVDFGLKFYPEFRWFQLGVILKNFNRPDLELSSGGKNVIPFSVRSGIAITPQLNISWLDAMLVTADYEMTPGSGRSPEWFLGFEYDLRRTSLKMPVKLRAGTNSTAELFTFGLSLNLSQNTYYTQFNEYLPKIDWAYLSNSETALGTSAGRFSLDFNWTPLTAQHWYSLGIKEFRQKRGNWGEQEFALAVDAKNPKLYGYPISAYLRLGDIEVRKNKDIQKGLIRAKTFYDRASAIQQSTREIDSELNYFSFLNYVQGLILNKEFSKAVQFCNKDVVWVNHQLDKNTDPAIQYLKAYALYRSNRVDEAVSILERNQNYLPGVYLLSRIYIDQNKLPTAQAVLAKNIYPVVKRLSEHIYLPYFKDKMVDDDLFLLKAYVDFRLADAEDSLQTVEERSDLAGEFLDVRRYFPDSDTGNLFTNREIAKIVEFIKRGGSDVFEKIFDKYRGIIL
;
A
#
# COMPACT_ATOMS: atom_id res chain seq x y z
N MET A 1 -13.09 2.21 29.31
CA MET A 1 -14.17 1.42 29.94
C MET A 1 -14.80 0.40 29.00
N LYS A 2 -15.37 0.75 27.83
CA LYS A 2 -15.96 -0.23 26.88
C LYS A 2 -15.04 -1.40 26.47
N ARG A 3 -13.72 -1.15 26.38
CA ARG A 3 -12.70 -2.16 26.04
C ARG A 3 -12.36 -3.13 27.19
N ILE A 4 -12.46 -2.67 28.44
CA ILE A 4 -12.26 -3.51 29.65
C ILE A 4 -13.49 -4.38 29.89
N GLN A 5 -14.69 -3.86 29.59
CA GLN A 5 -15.92 -4.62 29.62
C GLN A 5 -15.92 -5.79 28.62
N LEU A 6 -15.35 -5.60 27.41
CA LEU A 6 -15.16 -6.68 26.43
C LEU A 6 -14.16 -7.76 26.89
N LEU A 7 -13.07 -7.36 27.56
CA LEU A 7 -12.11 -8.30 28.17
C LEU A 7 -12.73 -9.09 29.34
N LEU A 8 -13.59 -8.47 30.14
CA LEU A 8 -14.34 -9.12 31.20
C LEU A 8 -15.41 -10.08 30.65
N ILE A 9 -16.10 -9.71 29.56
CA ILE A 9 -17.01 -10.61 28.84
C ILE A 9 -16.24 -11.82 28.28
N PHE A 10 -15.03 -11.62 27.77
CA PHE A 10 -14.15 -12.70 27.31
C PHE A 10 -13.74 -13.66 28.45
N PHE A 11 -13.36 -13.15 29.62
CA PHE A 11 -13.12 -13.98 30.81
C PHE A 11 -14.38 -14.70 31.31
N LEU A 12 -15.56 -14.09 31.14
CA LEU A 12 -16.85 -14.72 31.44
C LEU A 12 -17.13 -15.90 30.48
N PHE A 13 -16.82 -15.76 29.19
CA PHE A 13 -16.90 -16.86 28.22
C PHE A 13 -15.86 -17.96 28.49
N TYR A 14 -14.68 -17.60 29.00
CA TYR A 14 -13.65 -18.57 29.41
C TYR A 14 -14.10 -19.44 30.60
N GLY A 15 -14.86 -18.86 31.54
CA GLY A 15 -15.46 -19.60 32.66
C GLY A 15 -16.60 -20.54 32.26
N LEU A 16 -17.27 -20.29 31.12
CA LEU A 16 -18.36 -21.13 30.61
C LEU A 16 -17.89 -22.30 29.74
N GLY A 17 -16.62 -22.31 29.31
CA GLY A 17 -16.02 -23.39 28.51
C GLY A 17 -15.55 -24.61 29.32
N ILE A 18 -15.54 -24.53 30.66
CA ILE A 18 -15.27 -25.67 31.55
C ILE A 18 -16.60 -26.31 31.94
N GLN A 19 -17.33 -26.81 30.96
CA GLN A 19 -18.29 -27.88 31.21
C GLN A 19 -17.78 -29.10 30.47
N ASN A 20 -17.66 -30.22 31.21
CA ASN A 20 -17.37 -31.53 30.66
C ASN A 20 -18.46 -31.87 29.64
N GLY A 21 -18.24 -31.51 28.39
CA GLY A 21 -19.06 -31.94 27.27
C GLY A 21 -18.81 -33.42 27.08
N TYR A 22 -19.71 -34.24 27.58
CA TYR A 22 -19.80 -35.65 27.22
C TYR A 22 -19.77 -35.75 25.69
N SER A 23 -18.75 -36.40 25.13
CA SER A 23 -18.65 -36.67 23.71
C SER A 23 -19.83 -37.57 23.32
N GLN A 24 -20.74 -37.08 22.48
CA GLN A 24 -21.61 -37.97 21.71
C GLN A 24 -20.82 -38.53 20.53
N GLU A 25 -21.02 -39.82 20.26
CA GLU A 25 -20.36 -40.61 19.21
C GLU A 25 -20.41 -39.90 17.85
N SER A 26 -19.28 -39.30 17.45
CA SER A 26 -19.11 -38.59 16.17
C SER A 26 -18.22 -39.35 15.18
N ALA A 27 -17.86 -40.59 15.52
CA ALA A 27 -17.00 -41.47 14.75
C ALA A 27 -17.74 -42.10 13.55
N GLY A 28 -16.99 -42.50 12.52
CA GLY A 28 -17.50 -43.28 11.40
C GLY A 28 -18.30 -42.52 10.33
N GLN A 29 -18.25 -41.19 10.30
CA GLN A 29 -18.89 -40.44 9.21
C GLN A 29 -18.02 -40.38 7.94
N ALA A 30 -18.69 -40.23 6.81
CA ALA A 30 -18.08 -40.08 5.50
C ALA A 30 -17.09 -38.89 5.46
N GLY A 31 -15.95 -39.09 4.82
CA GLY A 31 -14.99 -38.03 4.53
C GLY A 31 -14.26 -37.47 5.76
N GLU A 32 -14.10 -38.26 6.83
CA GLU A 32 -13.48 -37.80 8.08
C GLU A 32 -12.06 -37.22 7.91
N PHE A 33 -11.29 -37.73 6.94
CA PHE A 33 -9.97 -37.19 6.62
C PHE A 33 -9.99 -35.69 6.26
N LEU A 34 -11.11 -35.18 5.72
CA LEU A 34 -11.30 -33.77 5.42
C LEU A 34 -11.39 -32.90 6.67
N ARG A 35 -11.50 -33.49 7.87
CA ARG A 35 -11.66 -32.79 9.15
C ARG A 35 -10.40 -32.81 9.99
N TYR A 36 -9.34 -33.51 9.61
CA TYR A 36 -8.10 -33.58 10.41
C TYR A 36 -7.34 -32.25 10.47
N GLY A 37 -7.71 -31.26 9.64
CA GLY A 37 -7.14 -29.92 9.63
C GLY A 37 -5.79 -29.88 8.92
N VAL A 38 -5.49 -28.78 8.23
CA VAL A 38 -4.20 -28.60 7.53
C VAL A 38 -3.49 -27.35 8.03
N HIS A 39 -2.17 -27.28 7.77
CA HIS A 39 -1.28 -26.16 8.07
C HIS A 39 -1.03 -25.94 9.58
N ALA A 40 0.25 -25.94 9.97
CA ALA A 40 0.64 -26.05 11.37
C ALA A 40 0.22 -24.82 12.19
N ARG A 41 0.22 -23.60 11.63
CA ARG A 41 -0.30 -22.42 12.34
C ARG A 41 -1.77 -22.57 12.71
N ALA A 42 -2.61 -23.09 11.82
CA ALA A 42 -4.03 -23.28 12.10
C ALA A 42 -4.23 -24.33 13.20
N LEU A 43 -3.52 -25.46 13.10
CA LEU A 43 -3.57 -26.53 14.09
C LEU A 43 -3.02 -26.09 15.47
N GLY A 44 -1.95 -25.29 15.51
CA GLY A 44 -1.40 -24.73 16.75
C GLY A 44 -2.31 -23.70 17.45
N MET A 45 -3.32 -23.19 16.75
CA MET A 45 -4.37 -22.30 17.28
C MET A 45 -5.68 -23.05 17.51
N GLY A 46 -5.60 -24.35 17.82
CA GLY A 46 -6.77 -25.17 18.13
C GLY A 46 -7.74 -25.32 16.96
N ARG A 47 -7.28 -25.12 15.71
CA ARG A 47 -8.07 -25.10 14.47
C ARG A 47 -8.96 -23.86 14.27
N ALA A 48 -8.90 -22.85 15.14
CA ALA A 48 -9.69 -21.62 14.99
C ALA A 48 -9.15 -20.69 13.89
N TYR A 49 -9.42 -21.02 12.62
CA TYR A 49 -8.78 -20.38 11.46
C TYR A 49 -9.76 -19.82 10.40
N THR A 50 -11.07 -19.97 10.56
CA THR A 50 -12.03 -19.57 9.50
C THR A 50 -12.03 -18.08 9.21
N GLY A 51 -11.92 -17.25 10.26
CA GLY A 51 -11.76 -15.80 10.14
C GLY A 51 -10.35 -15.37 9.73
N LEU A 52 -9.34 -16.19 10.07
CA LEU A 52 -7.92 -15.91 9.80
C LEU A 52 -7.44 -16.37 8.43
N ALA A 53 -8.15 -17.31 7.81
CA ALA A 53 -7.79 -17.97 6.56
C ALA A 53 -7.17 -17.03 5.52
N ASP A 54 -5.91 -17.31 5.18
CA ASP A 54 -5.05 -16.54 4.29
C ASP A 54 -4.15 -17.50 3.49
N GLY A 55 -3.54 -16.98 2.42
CA GLY A 55 -2.62 -17.73 1.55
C GLY A 55 -3.18 -19.05 1.01
N ALA A 56 -2.28 -19.97 0.64
CA ALA A 56 -2.67 -21.28 0.11
C ALA A 56 -3.39 -22.19 1.13
N ALA A 57 -3.27 -21.94 2.44
CA ALA A 57 -4.04 -22.63 3.46
C ALA A 57 -5.53 -22.24 3.45
N ALA A 58 -5.88 -21.06 2.93
CA ALA A 58 -7.26 -20.60 2.81
C ALA A 58 -8.13 -21.53 1.95
N ILE A 59 -7.54 -22.23 0.97
CA ILE A 59 -8.24 -23.19 0.10
C ILE A 59 -9.00 -24.24 0.93
N TYR A 60 -8.39 -24.72 2.03
CA TYR A 60 -9.01 -25.69 2.93
C TYR A 60 -9.91 -25.03 4.00
N TRP A 61 -9.49 -23.90 4.56
CA TRP A 61 -10.16 -23.30 5.73
C TRP A 61 -11.32 -22.36 5.36
N ASN A 62 -11.13 -21.47 4.39
CA ASN A 62 -12.14 -20.54 3.88
C ASN A 62 -11.70 -19.97 2.52
N PRO A 63 -12.33 -20.35 1.39
CA PRO A 63 -11.88 -19.93 0.06
C PRO A 63 -11.93 -18.41 -0.15
N ALA A 64 -12.79 -17.69 0.59
CA ALA A 64 -12.79 -16.22 0.58
C ALA A 64 -11.51 -15.60 1.13
N GLY A 65 -10.70 -16.36 1.86
CA GLY A 65 -9.38 -15.95 2.34
C GLY A 65 -8.40 -15.59 1.21
N LEU A 66 -8.62 -16.13 0.01
CA LEU A 66 -7.83 -15.81 -1.18
C LEU A 66 -8.16 -14.42 -1.77
N ALA A 67 -9.19 -13.72 -1.29
CA ALA A 67 -9.59 -12.43 -1.86
C ALA A 67 -8.52 -11.33 -1.70
N THR A 68 -7.64 -11.45 -0.70
CA THR A 68 -6.51 -10.52 -0.48
C THR A 68 -5.24 -10.94 -1.20
N LEU A 69 -5.24 -12.09 -1.88
CA LEU A 69 -4.05 -12.66 -2.51
C LEU A 69 -3.45 -11.74 -3.58
N SER A 70 -4.25 -10.95 -4.31
CA SER A 70 -3.73 -9.98 -5.29
C SER A 70 -2.79 -8.94 -4.66
N ARG A 71 -2.86 -8.72 -3.33
CA ARG A 71 -1.91 -7.86 -2.59
C ARG A 71 -0.67 -8.62 -2.11
N GLU A 72 -0.79 -9.91 -1.85
CA GLU A 72 0.25 -10.76 -1.24
C GLU A 72 1.08 -11.50 -2.31
N GLY A 73 0.51 -11.71 -3.50
CA GLY A 73 1.11 -12.42 -4.62
C GLY A 73 0.76 -13.90 -4.68
N VAL A 74 1.72 -14.72 -5.09
CA VAL A 74 1.63 -16.19 -5.09
C VAL A 74 1.87 -16.70 -3.68
N SER A 75 1.04 -17.64 -3.23
CA SER A 75 1.20 -18.33 -1.96
C SER A 75 1.26 -19.83 -2.21
N ALA A 76 2.19 -20.52 -1.57
CA ALA A 76 2.27 -21.97 -1.57
C ALA A 76 2.48 -22.48 -0.14
N THR A 77 1.78 -23.55 0.23
CA THR A 77 1.87 -24.15 1.56
C THR A 77 2.08 -25.65 1.41
N ILE A 78 3.05 -26.18 2.15
CA ILE A 78 3.31 -27.62 2.24
C ILE A 78 3.16 -28.02 3.70
N MET A 79 2.41 -29.07 3.97
CA MET A 79 2.38 -29.73 5.27
C MET A 79 2.67 -31.20 5.07
N LEU A 80 3.66 -31.71 5.81
CA LEU A 80 4.00 -33.12 5.85
C LEU A 80 3.79 -33.63 7.27
N THR A 81 3.08 -34.73 7.42
CA THR A 81 2.76 -35.26 8.74
C THR A 81 2.73 -36.78 8.74
N LYS A 82 3.29 -37.36 9.80
CA LYS A 82 3.13 -38.77 10.15
C LYS A 82 2.21 -38.90 11.36
N LEU A 83 1.17 -39.70 11.20
CA LEU A 83 0.20 -40.10 12.20
C LEU A 83 0.55 -41.51 12.73
N TYR A 84 -0.31 -42.07 13.58
CA TYR A 84 -0.20 -43.44 14.06
C TYR A 84 -0.01 -44.47 12.94
N ALA A 85 0.68 -45.56 13.26
CA ALA A 85 0.97 -46.67 12.33
C ALA A 85 1.64 -46.23 11.02
N ASN A 86 2.48 -45.18 11.07
CA ASN A 86 3.17 -44.61 9.90
C ASN A 86 2.21 -44.14 8.79
N THR A 87 0.96 -43.84 9.15
CA THR A 87 -0.03 -43.22 8.26
C THR A 87 0.45 -41.81 7.90
N SER A 88 0.52 -41.47 6.62
CA SER A 88 0.87 -40.12 6.20
C SER A 88 -0.36 -39.27 5.96
N TYR A 89 -0.31 -38.01 6.37
CA TYR A 89 -1.34 -37.02 6.10
C TYR A 89 -0.71 -35.72 5.60
N ASN A 90 -0.83 -35.47 4.31
CA ASN A 90 -0.04 -34.44 3.63
C ASN A 90 -0.94 -33.46 2.90
N TYR A 91 -0.55 -32.18 2.91
CA TYR A 91 -1.23 -31.12 2.20
C TYR A 91 -0.23 -30.33 1.35
N LEU A 92 -0.64 -30.05 0.12
CA LEU A 92 0.05 -29.15 -0.81
C LEU A 92 -0.98 -28.15 -1.33
N GLY A 93 -0.76 -26.86 -1.12
CA GLY A 93 -1.60 -25.80 -1.65
C GLY A 93 -0.78 -24.80 -2.46
N LEU A 94 -1.38 -24.28 -3.52
CA LEU A 94 -0.85 -23.20 -4.36
C LEU A 94 -1.98 -22.23 -4.68
N ALA A 95 -1.79 -20.95 -4.44
CA ALA A 95 -2.72 -19.90 -4.78
C ALA A 95 -2.02 -18.82 -5.60
N VAL A 96 -2.67 -18.38 -6.67
CA VAL A 96 -2.12 -17.45 -7.66
C VAL A 96 -3.16 -16.38 -8.00
N PRO A 97 -2.83 -15.08 -7.97
CA PRO A 97 -3.72 -14.05 -8.49
C PRO A 97 -3.74 -14.08 -10.02
N MET A 98 -4.94 -14.02 -10.62
CA MET A 98 -5.08 -14.08 -12.09
C MET A 98 -4.42 -12.90 -12.79
N GLU A 99 -4.20 -11.81 -12.07
CA GLU A 99 -3.45 -10.64 -12.53
C GLU A 99 -2.04 -10.96 -13.04
N ILE A 100 -1.41 -12.04 -12.59
CA ILE A 100 -0.10 -12.47 -13.11
C ILE A 100 -0.19 -12.96 -14.56
N PHE A 101 -1.33 -13.54 -14.94
CA PHE A 101 -1.53 -14.11 -16.27
C PHE A 101 -2.16 -13.14 -17.26
N ILE A 102 -2.70 -12.01 -16.79
CA ILE A 102 -3.47 -11.06 -17.60
C ILE A 102 -2.82 -9.69 -17.58
N SER A 103 -2.41 -9.21 -18.76
CA SER A 103 -1.80 -7.88 -18.92
C SER A 103 -2.68 -6.75 -18.37
N ALA A 104 -2.06 -5.81 -17.65
CA ALA A 104 -2.73 -4.60 -17.17
C ALA A 104 -3.31 -3.73 -18.30
N LEU A 105 -2.79 -3.87 -19.53
CA LEU A 105 -3.18 -3.13 -20.73
C LEU A 105 -4.27 -3.83 -21.53
N SER A 106 -4.80 -4.96 -21.05
CA SER A 106 -5.89 -5.64 -21.73
C SER A 106 -7.15 -4.77 -21.67
N GLU A 107 -7.57 -4.24 -22.82
CA GLU A 107 -8.82 -3.49 -22.98
C GLU A 107 -10.04 -4.41 -23.14
N ASN A 108 -9.83 -5.74 -23.16
CA ASN A 108 -10.93 -6.70 -23.26
C ASN A 108 -11.72 -6.74 -21.94
N PRO A 109 -13.04 -6.44 -21.94
CA PRO A 109 -13.84 -6.39 -20.72
C PRO A 109 -13.84 -7.69 -19.92
N ILE A 110 -13.85 -8.85 -20.60
CA ILE A 110 -13.84 -10.17 -19.95
C ILE A 110 -12.50 -10.43 -19.26
N LEU A 111 -11.39 -10.17 -19.94
CA LEU A 111 -10.05 -10.36 -19.37
C LEU A 111 -9.79 -9.38 -18.21
N SER A 112 -10.26 -8.14 -18.33
CA SER A 112 -10.15 -7.13 -17.27
C SER A 112 -10.89 -7.54 -15.99
N GLU A 113 -11.99 -8.28 -16.15
CA GLU A 113 -12.77 -8.78 -15.03
C GLU A 113 -12.12 -10.02 -14.41
N VAL A 114 -11.70 -10.99 -15.23
CA VAL A 114 -10.99 -12.21 -14.79
C VAL A 114 -9.71 -11.84 -14.03
N ARG A 115 -9.04 -10.73 -14.39
CA ARG A 115 -7.86 -10.20 -13.69
C ARG A 115 -8.08 -9.98 -12.20
N ASN A 116 -9.29 -9.61 -11.80
CA ASN A 116 -9.62 -9.31 -10.40
C ASN A 116 -9.86 -10.56 -9.54
N TRP A 117 -9.81 -11.75 -10.15
CA TRP A 117 -9.99 -13.03 -9.47
C TRP A 117 -8.66 -13.63 -9.04
N ASN A 118 -8.73 -14.50 -8.03
CA ASN A 118 -7.63 -15.30 -7.53
C ASN A 118 -8.01 -16.77 -7.66
N ILE A 119 -7.06 -17.60 -8.09
CA ILE A 119 -7.25 -19.05 -8.26
C ILE A 119 -6.37 -19.81 -7.27
N GLY A 120 -6.84 -20.95 -6.78
CA GLY A 120 -6.09 -21.82 -5.88
C GLY A 120 -6.28 -23.29 -6.22
N PHE A 121 -5.22 -24.06 -6.08
CA PHE A 121 -5.19 -25.50 -6.23
C PHE A 121 -4.65 -26.12 -4.94
N ALA A 122 -5.26 -27.20 -4.48
CA ALA A 122 -4.69 -27.96 -3.37
C ALA A 122 -4.86 -29.46 -3.55
N TYR A 123 -3.95 -30.21 -2.95
CA TYR A 123 -3.96 -31.66 -2.86
C TYR A 123 -3.83 -32.05 -1.40
N LEU A 124 -4.77 -32.86 -0.93
CA LEU A 124 -4.78 -33.45 0.40
C LEU A 124 -4.76 -34.97 0.25
N ASP A 125 -3.89 -35.63 1.00
CA ASP A 125 -3.71 -37.08 0.97
C ASP A 125 -3.63 -37.63 2.38
N LEU A 126 -4.44 -38.64 2.66
CA LEU A 126 -4.31 -39.54 3.79
C LEU A 126 -3.98 -40.92 3.22
N ASN A 127 -2.86 -41.48 3.63
CA ASN A 127 -2.42 -42.80 3.17
C ASN A 127 -1.96 -43.63 4.36
N SER A 128 -2.65 -44.73 4.60
CA SER A 128 -2.27 -45.78 5.54
C SER A 128 -2.13 -47.07 4.76
N GLY A 129 -1.01 -47.78 4.90
CA GLY A 129 -0.74 -48.90 4.00
C GLY A 129 0.26 -49.91 4.54
N ASN A 130 0.56 -50.88 3.67
CA ASN A 130 1.30 -52.10 4.02
C ASN A 130 0.60 -52.92 5.11
N PHE A 131 -0.73 -52.88 5.15
CA PHE A 131 -1.49 -53.77 6.02
C PHE A 131 -1.39 -55.18 5.50
N GLU A 132 -0.97 -56.11 6.34
CA GLU A 132 -0.92 -57.53 5.99
C GLU A 132 -2.34 -58.08 5.88
N GLU A 133 -2.68 -58.64 4.73
CA GLU A 133 -3.93 -59.40 4.60
C GLU A 133 -3.73 -60.76 5.28
N ARG A 134 -4.59 -61.05 6.26
CA ARG A 134 -4.53 -62.28 7.05
C ARG A 134 -5.84 -63.06 6.93
N THR A 135 -5.73 -64.39 6.95
CA THR A 135 -6.89 -65.29 7.00
C THR A 135 -7.56 -65.26 8.37
N ASP A 136 -8.73 -65.88 8.51
CA ASP A 136 -9.43 -66.03 9.80
C ASP A 136 -8.59 -66.80 10.84
N ALA A 137 -7.67 -67.66 10.38
CA ALA A 137 -6.69 -68.36 11.22
C ALA A 137 -5.41 -67.52 11.49
N ASN A 138 -5.44 -66.24 11.16
CA ASN A 138 -4.36 -65.26 11.33
C ASN A 138 -3.08 -65.57 10.51
N TYR A 139 -3.18 -66.34 9.44
CA TYR A 139 -2.06 -66.58 8.52
C TYR A 139 -1.93 -65.45 7.52
N PHE A 140 -0.71 -64.96 7.32
CA PHE A 140 -0.42 -63.99 6.26
C PHE A 140 -0.69 -64.62 4.89
N THR A 141 -1.50 -63.95 4.09
CA THR A 141 -1.92 -64.44 2.76
C THR A 141 -0.89 -64.19 1.66
N GLY A 142 0.21 -63.50 1.96
CA GLY A 142 1.18 -63.04 0.95
C GLY A 142 0.80 -61.71 0.28
N ARG A 143 -0.38 -61.16 0.59
CA ARG A 143 -0.89 -59.90 0.04
C ARG A 143 -0.93 -58.80 1.08
N THR A 144 -0.79 -57.56 0.64
CA THR A 144 -0.98 -56.38 1.47
C THR A 144 -2.03 -55.46 0.88
N PHE A 145 -2.58 -54.58 1.71
CA PHE A 145 -3.52 -53.54 1.28
C PHE A 145 -3.25 -52.19 1.93
N SER A 146 -3.93 -51.17 1.42
CA SER A 146 -3.88 -49.81 1.91
C SER A 146 -5.26 -49.15 1.93
N ASP A 147 -5.38 -48.12 2.75
CA ASP A 147 -6.45 -47.12 2.76
C ASP A 147 -5.86 -45.79 2.29
N VAL A 148 -6.34 -45.32 1.14
CA VAL A 148 -5.86 -44.09 0.52
C VAL A 148 -7.04 -43.18 0.24
N GLN A 149 -7.05 -42.01 0.86
CA GLN A 149 -8.10 -40.99 0.72
C GLN A 149 -7.48 -39.69 0.24
N ARG A 150 -8.06 -39.11 -0.81
CA ARG A 150 -7.52 -37.95 -1.52
C ARG A 150 -8.58 -36.90 -1.76
N ALA A 151 -8.16 -35.65 -1.72
CA ALA A 151 -8.98 -34.52 -2.15
C ALA A 151 -8.15 -33.55 -2.99
N PHE A 152 -8.62 -33.27 -4.21
CA PHE A 152 -8.08 -32.22 -5.07
C PHE A 152 -9.03 -31.03 -5.09
N TYR A 153 -8.51 -29.83 -4.87
CA TYR A 153 -9.28 -28.60 -4.74
C TYR A 153 -8.99 -27.68 -5.92
N ILE A 154 -10.05 -27.07 -6.46
CA ILE A 154 -9.96 -25.92 -7.37
C ILE A 154 -10.78 -24.80 -6.74
N THR A 155 -10.12 -23.68 -6.44
CA THR A 155 -10.72 -22.56 -5.71
C THR A 155 -10.66 -21.30 -6.53
N MET A 156 -11.74 -20.53 -6.53
CA MET A 156 -11.77 -19.18 -7.08
C MET A 156 -12.25 -18.20 -6.02
N SER A 157 -11.66 -17.00 -5.99
CA SER A 157 -12.04 -15.96 -5.04
C SER A 157 -11.87 -14.57 -5.62
N ARG A 158 -12.66 -13.62 -5.11
CA ARG A 158 -12.58 -12.21 -5.43
C ARG A 158 -12.90 -11.35 -4.22
N SER A 159 -12.33 -10.15 -4.17
CA SER A 159 -12.81 -9.10 -3.27
C SER A 159 -13.87 -8.22 -3.92
N PHE A 160 -14.80 -7.72 -3.12
CA PHE A 160 -15.83 -6.77 -3.51
C PHE A 160 -16.11 -5.79 -2.36
N TYR A 161 -16.80 -4.68 -2.65
CA TYR A 161 -17.17 -3.69 -1.64
C TYR A 161 -18.67 -3.69 -1.41
N LEU A 162 -19.07 -3.68 -0.14
CA LEU A 162 -20.47 -3.58 0.27
C LEU A 162 -20.57 -2.64 1.48
N PHE A 163 -21.50 -1.67 1.43
CA PHE A 163 -21.66 -0.63 2.46
C PHE A 163 -20.36 0.12 2.82
N GLY A 164 -19.46 0.32 1.84
CA GLY A 164 -18.17 0.99 2.05
C GLY A 164 -17.08 0.12 2.67
N TYR A 165 -17.35 -1.16 2.96
CA TYR A 165 -16.36 -2.09 3.50
C TYR A 165 -15.96 -3.16 2.49
N GLN A 166 -14.72 -3.65 2.60
CA GLN A 166 -14.19 -4.70 1.74
C GLN A 166 -14.59 -6.09 2.27
N PHE A 167 -15.10 -6.93 1.38
CA PHE A 167 -15.41 -8.33 1.60
C PHE A 167 -14.68 -9.20 0.59
N GLY A 168 -14.41 -10.44 0.95
CA GLY A 168 -13.99 -11.50 0.05
C GLY A 168 -15.07 -12.54 -0.07
N ALA A 169 -15.34 -12.99 -1.29
CA ALA A 169 -16.12 -14.19 -1.55
C ALA A 169 -15.25 -15.22 -2.27
N GLY A 170 -15.50 -16.49 -2.05
CA GLY A 170 -14.83 -17.55 -2.79
C GLY A 170 -15.61 -18.86 -2.79
N SER A 171 -15.28 -19.72 -3.74
CA SER A 171 -15.87 -21.05 -3.89
C SER A 171 -14.77 -22.07 -4.16
N SER A 172 -14.92 -23.28 -3.62
CA SER A 172 -14.00 -24.39 -3.85
C SER A 172 -14.74 -25.61 -4.38
N LEU A 173 -14.25 -26.19 -5.47
CA LEU A 173 -14.65 -27.50 -5.99
C LEU A 173 -13.65 -28.54 -5.49
N LYS A 174 -14.15 -29.64 -4.91
CA LYS A 174 -13.32 -30.71 -4.36
C LYS A 174 -13.61 -32.03 -5.07
N PHE A 175 -12.59 -32.65 -5.64
CA PHE A 175 -12.66 -33.99 -6.21
C PHE A 175 -12.09 -34.97 -5.19
N LEU A 176 -12.96 -35.83 -4.68
CA LEU A 176 -12.68 -36.76 -3.61
C LEU A 176 -12.51 -38.16 -4.20
N SER A 177 -11.54 -38.90 -3.70
CA SER A 177 -11.34 -40.30 -4.04
C SER A 177 -10.93 -41.07 -2.80
N GLN A 178 -11.48 -42.27 -2.64
CA GLN A 178 -11.11 -43.20 -1.58
C GLN A 178 -10.91 -44.58 -2.19
N ASN A 179 -9.76 -45.17 -1.90
CA ASN A 179 -9.44 -46.55 -2.24
C ASN A 179 -9.17 -47.30 -0.95
N LEU A 180 -9.99 -48.31 -0.68
CA LEU A 180 -9.89 -49.15 0.50
C LEU A 180 -9.97 -50.61 0.05
N PHE A 181 -8.86 -51.33 0.15
CA PHE A 181 -8.74 -52.71 -0.33
C PHE A 181 -9.13 -52.82 -1.83
N GLN A 182 -10.16 -53.59 -2.17
CA GLN A 182 -10.69 -53.75 -3.53
C GLN A 182 -11.79 -52.75 -3.87
N ASN A 183 -12.12 -51.84 -2.95
CA ASN A 183 -13.21 -50.88 -3.12
C ASN A 183 -12.70 -49.48 -3.43
N ASN A 184 -13.39 -48.83 -4.37
CA ASN A 184 -13.08 -47.47 -4.79
C ASN A 184 -14.35 -46.60 -4.67
N ALA A 185 -14.17 -45.33 -4.30
CA ALA A 185 -15.21 -44.32 -4.29
C ALA A 185 -14.68 -43.02 -4.91
N SER A 186 -15.56 -42.24 -5.53
CA SER A 186 -15.24 -40.90 -6.02
C SER A 186 -16.45 -39.98 -5.92
N ALA A 187 -16.23 -38.73 -5.52
CA ALA A 187 -17.29 -37.76 -5.35
C ALA A 187 -16.80 -36.34 -5.64
N ALA A 188 -17.72 -35.42 -5.95
CA ALA A 188 -17.40 -34.01 -6.14
C ALA A 188 -18.17 -33.16 -5.12
N ALA A 189 -17.48 -32.29 -4.38
CA ALA A 189 -18.06 -31.42 -3.37
C ALA A 189 -17.88 -29.94 -3.70
N VAL A 190 -18.77 -29.09 -3.20
CA VAL A 190 -18.70 -27.63 -3.37
C VAL A 190 -18.73 -26.91 -2.02
N ASP A 191 -17.80 -25.98 -1.83
CA ASP A 191 -17.72 -25.11 -0.65
C ASP A 191 -17.89 -23.63 -1.05
N PHE A 192 -18.50 -22.82 -0.18
CA PHE A 192 -18.65 -21.38 -0.34
C PHE A 192 -18.15 -20.63 0.88
N GLY A 193 -17.33 -19.60 0.65
CA GLY A 193 -16.74 -18.78 1.70
C GLY A 193 -17.09 -17.31 1.56
N LEU A 194 -17.22 -16.64 2.70
CA LEU A 194 -17.30 -15.20 2.84
C LEU A 194 -16.34 -14.76 3.95
N LYS A 195 -15.63 -13.65 3.73
CA LYS A 195 -14.72 -13.07 4.73
C LYS A 195 -14.79 -11.55 4.72
N PHE A 196 -14.80 -10.95 5.90
CA PHE A 196 -14.81 -9.52 6.10
C PHE A 196 -13.39 -8.98 6.28
N TYR A 197 -13.04 -7.94 5.53
CA TYR A 197 -11.74 -7.28 5.57
C TYR A 197 -11.92 -5.80 5.95
N PRO A 198 -12.10 -5.50 7.24
CA PRO A 198 -12.23 -4.12 7.68
C PRO A 198 -10.93 -3.34 7.50
N GLU A 199 -11.04 -2.03 7.30
CA GLU A 199 -9.87 -1.13 7.33
C GLU A 199 -9.22 -1.10 8.72
N PHE A 200 -10.03 -1.27 9.76
CA PHE A 200 -9.59 -1.39 11.13
C PHE A 200 -9.04 -2.80 11.40
N ARG A 201 -7.71 -2.93 11.55
CA ARG A 201 -7.02 -4.22 11.67
C ARG A 201 -7.28 -5.00 12.99
N TRP A 202 -8.13 -4.50 13.88
CA TRP A 202 -8.37 -5.13 15.18
C TRP A 202 -9.41 -6.25 15.14
N PHE A 203 -10.11 -6.43 14.02
CA PHE A 203 -11.23 -7.37 13.89
C PHE A 203 -11.22 -8.06 12.53
N GLN A 204 -11.56 -9.35 12.50
CA GLN A 204 -11.80 -10.12 11.28
C GLN A 204 -12.95 -11.10 11.52
N LEU A 205 -13.72 -11.38 10.47
CA LEU A 205 -14.85 -12.31 10.52
C LEU A 205 -14.86 -13.15 9.24
N GLY A 206 -15.14 -14.44 9.35
CA GLY A 206 -15.28 -15.34 8.22
C GLY A 206 -16.39 -16.36 8.43
N VAL A 207 -17.03 -16.78 7.35
CA VAL A 207 -18.02 -17.86 7.32
C VAL A 207 -17.72 -18.75 6.12
N ILE A 208 -17.84 -20.06 6.30
CA ILE A 208 -17.75 -21.05 5.24
C ILE A 208 -18.92 -22.04 5.34
N LEU A 209 -19.48 -22.38 4.19
CA LEU A 209 -20.41 -23.46 3.97
C LEU A 209 -19.63 -24.58 3.28
N LYS A 210 -19.42 -25.72 3.95
CA LYS A 210 -18.70 -26.87 3.42
C LYS A 210 -19.65 -27.95 2.93
N ASN A 211 -19.29 -28.62 1.84
CA ASN A 211 -20.03 -29.72 1.24
C ASN A 211 -21.49 -29.34 0.98
N PHE A 212 -21.70 -28.17 0.38
CA PHE A 212 -23.04 -27.60 0.12
C PHE A 212 -23.97 -28.58 -0.60
N ASN A 213 -23.41 -29.37 -1.52
CA ASN A 213 -24.14 -30.36 -2.31
C ASN A 213 -24.25 -31.75 -1.66
N ARG A 214 -23.78 -31.95 -0.42
CA ARG A 214 -23.83 -33.23 0.33
C ARG A 214 -23.44 -34.45 -0.53
N PRO A 215 -22.18 -34.50 -1.00
CA PRO A 215 -21.76 -35.51 -1.96
C PRO A 215 -21.77 -36.91 -1.33
N ASP A 216 -22.15 -37.90 -2.13
CA ASP A 216 -22.09 -39.31 -1.74
C ASP A 216 -20.74 -39.91 -2.17
N LEU A 217 -19.93 -40.34 -1.21
CA LEU A 217 -18.65 -41.01 -1.43
C LEU A 217 -18.85 -42.54 -1.33
N GLU A 218 -19.83 -43.05 -2.08
CA GLU A 218 -20.21 -44.45 -2.07
C GLU A 218 -19.07 -45.34 -2.59
N LEU A 219 -18.77 -46.39 -1.84
CA LEU A 219 -17.80 -47.42 -2.22
C LEU A 219 -18.43 -48.38 -3.22
N SER A 220 -17.61 -48.95 -4.12
CA SER A 220 -18.05 -49.96 -5.09
C SER A 220 -18.71 -51.21 -4.49
N SER A 221 -18.50 -51.48 -3.19
CA SER A 221 -19.20 -52.53 -2.44
C SER A 221 -20.69 -52.22 -2.19
N GLY A 222 -21.14 -51.00 -2.52
CA GLY A 222 -22.48 -50.49 -2.25
C GLY A 222 -22.60 -49.82 -0.88
N GLY A 223 -23.63 -48.98 -0.73
CA GLY A 223 -24.00 -48.34 0.53
C GLY A 223 -24.35 -46.87 0.34
N LYS A 224 -24.47 -46.10 1.42
CA LYS A 224 -24.50 -44.63 1.34
C LYS A 224 -23.43 -44.09 2.26
N ASN A 225 -22.59 -43.21 1.75
CA ASN A 225 -21.49 -42.61 2.49
C ASN A 225 -21.49 -41.10 2.21
N VAL A 226 -22.59 -40.45 2.63
CA VAL A 226 -22.86 -39.05 2.36
C VAL A 226 -22.03 -38.17 3.27
N ILE A 227 -21.19 -37.33 2.67
CA ILE A 227 -20.42 -36.33 3.40
C ILE A 227 -21.37 -35.20 3.83
N PRO A 228 -21.45 -34.91 5.14
CA PRO A 228 -22.44 -33.98 5.62
C PRO A 228 -22.07 -32.54 5.28
N PHE A 229 -23.11 -31.75 5.08
CA PHE A 229 -23.02 -30.30 4.98
C PHE A 229 -22.62 -29.71 6.35
N SER A 230 -21.63 -28.82 6.38
CA SER A 230 -21.28 -28.08 7.60
C SER A 230 -21.23 -26.57 7.38
N VAL A 231 -21.57 -25.83 8.43
CA VAL A 231 -21.47 -24.37 8.49
C VAL A 231 -20.46 -24.05 9.56
N ARG A 232 -19.46 -23.25 9.21
CA ARG A 232 -18.45 -22.79 10.16
C ARG A 232 -18.29 -21.29 10.09
N SER A 233 -18.24 -20.65 11.25
CA SER A 233 -17.99 -19.22 11.39
C SER A 233 -16.80 -18.99 12.31
N GLY A 234 -15.99 -17.97 12.03
CA GLY A 234 -14.83 -17.63 12.83
C GLY A 234 -14.63 -16.12 12.97
N ILE A 235 -14.22 -15.70 14.16
CA ILE A 235 -13.90 -14.32 14.52
C ILE A 235 -12.45 -14.26 15.00
N ALA A 236 -11.72 -13.20 14.61
CA ALA A 236 -10.40 -12.92 15.16
C ALA A 236 -10.28 -11.46 15.59
N ILE A 237 -9.58 -11.25 16.71
CA ILE A 237 -9.38 -9.96 17.35
C ILE A 237 -7.90 -9.74 17.58
N THR A 238 -7.39 -8.58 17.17
CA THR A 238 -6.03 -8.11 17.46
C THR A 238 -6.14 -6.79 18.23
N PRO A 239 -5.84 -6.74 19.53
CA PRO A 239 -5.96 -5.50 20.30
C PRO A 239 -5.16 -4.34 19.68
N GLN A 240 -5.71 -3.13 19.81
CA GLN A 240 -5.06 -1.86 19.42
C GLN A 240 -5.22 -0.86 20.57
N LEU A 241 -4.49 -1.14 21.65
CA LEU A 241 -4.52 -0.43 22.92
C LEU A 241 -3.35 0.54 23.07
N ASN A 242 -2.43 0.61 22.10
CA ASN A 242 -1.15 1.33 22.18
C ASN A 242 -0.29 0.83 23.35
N ILE A 243 -0.39 -0.47 23.63
CA ILE A 243 0.36 -1.15 24.68
C ILE A 243 1.07 -2.31 24.01
N SER A 244 2.40 -2.19 23.82
CA SER A 244 3.18 -3.07 22.94
C SER A 244 2.99 -4.57 23.21
N TRP A 245 2.84 -4.98 24.48
CA TRP A 245 2.61 -6.38 24.83
C TRP A 245 1.18 -6.85 24.55
N LEU A 246 0.16 -5.97 24.65
CA LEU A 246 -1.23 -6.31 24.30
C LEU A 246 -1.45 -6.30 22.78
N ASP A 247 -0.81 -5.39 22.06
CA ASP A 247 -0.93 -5.25 20.60
C ASP A 247 -0.13 -6.32 19.83
N ALA A 248 0.64 -7.13 20.55
CA ALA A 248 1.30 -8.35 20.07
C ALA A 248 0.35 -9.57 20.05
N MET A 249 -0.82 -9.48 20.68
CA MET A 249 -1.76 -10.59 20.82
C MET A 249 -2.73 -10.67 19.63
N LEU A 250 -3.12 -11.89 19.30
CA LEU A 250 -4.26 -12.21 18.46
C LEU A 250 -5.06 -13.32 19.14
N VAL A 251 -6.38 -13.15 19.22
CA VAL A 251 -7.31 -14.14 19.76
C VAL A 251 -8.30 -14.50 18.66
N THR A 252 -8.62 -15.77 18.53
CA THR A 252 -9.53 -16.28 17.49
C THR A 252 -10.45 -17.35 18.07
N ALA A 253 -11.67 -17.40 17.55
CA ALA A 253 -12.66 -18.39 17.93
C ALA A 253 -13.46 -18.81 16.69
N ASP A 254 -13.67 -20.11 16.54
CA ASP A 254 -14.54 -20.67 15.52
C ASP A 254 -15.64 -21.52 16.15
N TYR A 255 -16.77 -21.61 15.45
CA TYR A 255 -17.89 -22.48 15.77
C TYR A 255 -18.35 -23.21 14.50
N GLU A 256 -18.52 -24.53 14.59
CA GLU A 256 -18.91 -25.39 13.48
C GLU A 256 -20.17 -26.20 13.83
N MET A 257 -21.14 -26.20 12.92
CA MET A 257 -22.37 -26.97 13.00
C MET A 257 -22.47 -27.88 11.80
N THR A 258 -22.94 -29.11 12.01
CA THR A 258 -23.18 -30.07 10.93
C THR A 258 -24.65 -30.51 10.97
N PRO A 259 -25.58 -29.73 10.40
CA PRO A 259 -27.02 -29.98 10.54
C PRO A 259 -27.42 -31.33 9.95
N GLY A 260 -28.17 -32.12 10.72
CA GLY A 260 -28.73 -33.40 10.26
C GLY A 260 -27.74 -34.57 10.23
N SER A 261 -26.49 -34.40 10.68
CA SER A 261 -25.51 -35.50 10.78
C SER A 261 -25.47 -36.18 12.14
N GLY A 262 -26.25 -35.72 13.12
CA GLY A 262 -26.18 -36.20 14.51
C GLY A 262 -24.95 -35.72 15.29
N ARG A 263 -24.06 -34.92 14.69
CA ARG A 263 -22.89 -34.36 15.38
C ARG A 263 -23.29 -33.22 16.31
N SER A 264 -22.69 -33.24 17.51
CA SER A 264 -22.73 -32.09 18.39
C SER A 264 -21.98 -30.91 17.75
N PRO A 265 -22.44 -29.66 17.95
CA PRO A 265 -21.70 -28.49 17.51
C PRO A 265 -20.31 -28.43 18.13
N GLU A 266 -19.35 -27.93 17.37
CA GLU A 266 -17.95 -27.88 17.76
C GLU A 266 -17.48 -26.45 17.93
N TRP A 267 -16.62 -26.22 18.89
CA TRP A 267 -16.00 -24.93 19.14
C TRP A 267 -14.48 -25.05 19.16
N PHE A 268 -13.82 -23.98 18.74
CA PHE A 268 -12.37 -23.91 18.61
C PHE A 268 -11.91 -22.55 19.13
N LEU A 269 -10.85 -22.52 19.94
CA LEU A 269 -10.25 -21.31 20.47
C LEU A 269 -8.76 -21.29 20.18
N GLY A 270 -8.26 -20.13 19.79
CA GLY A 270 -6.86 -19.94 19.44
C GLY A 270 -6.30 -18.60 19.92
N PHE A 271 -5.00 -18.63 20.19
CA PHE A 271 -4.21 -17.49 20.63
C PHE A 271 -2.88 -17.47 19.88
N GLU A 272 -2.46 -16.29 19.42
CA GLU A 272 -1.14 -16.04 18.82
C GLU A 272 -0.49 -14.83 19.51
N TYR A 273 0.80 -14.95 19.81
CA TYR A 273 1.62 -13.89 20.39
C TYR A 273 2.82 -13.61 19.48
N ASP A 274 2.89 -12.40 18.95
CA ASP A 274 3.90 -11.96 17.99
C ASP A 274 5.08 -11.30 18.71
N LEU A 275 6.15 -12.05 18.98
CA LEU A 275 7.32 -11.54 19.71
C LEU A 275 8.05 -10.42 18.95
N ARG A 276 7.81 -10.26 17.64
CA ARG A 276 8.35 -9.16 16.83
C ARG A 276 7.79 -7.80 17.25
N ARG A 277 6.58 -7.77 17.81
CA ARG A 277 5.90 -6.54 18.28
C ARG A 277 6.25 -6.18 19.71
N THR A 278 6.99 -7.04 20.39
CA THR A 278 7.49 -6.80 21.75
C THR A 278 8.88 -6.14 21.71
N SER A 279 9.37 -5.70 22.86
CA SER A 279 10.74 -5.16 23.00
C SER A 279 11.84 -6.15 22.58
N LEU A 280 11.54 -7.46 22.54
CA LEU A 280 12.48 -8.50 22.15
C LEU A 280 12.74 -8.55 20.63
N LYS A 281 11.79 -8.07 19.80
CA LYS A 281 11.87 -8.04 18.33
C LYS A 281 12.29 -9.37 17.65
N MET A 282 12.09 -10.50 18.30
CA MET A 282 12.48 -11.80 17.76
C MET A 282 11.53 -12.22 16.62
N PRO A 283 12.02 -12.82 15.51
CA PRO A 283 11.21 -13.28 14.36
C PRO A 283 10.39 -14.54 14.65
N VAL A 284 9.80 -14.59 15.85
CA VAL A 284 9.14 -15.75 16.43
C VAL A 284 7.69 -15.39 16.74
N LYS A 285 6.78 -16.34 16.49
CA LYS A 285 5.42 -16.27 17.03
C LYS A 285 5.12 -17.52 17.85
N LEU A 286 4.48 -17.31 18.99
CA LEU A 286 3.99 -18.39 19.85
C LEU A 286 2.49 -18.53 19.66
N ARG A 287 1.98 -19.76 19.74
CA ARG A 287 0.56 -20.06 19.57
C ARG A 287 0.11 -21.09 20.58
N ALA A 288 -1.15 -20.94 20.99
CA ALA A 288 -1.84 -21.91 21.81
C ALA A 288 -3.29 -22.03 21.33
N GLY A 289 -3.93 -23.16 21.59
CA GLY A 289 -5.33 -23.34 21.29
C GLY A 289 -5.93 -24.56 21.97
N THR A 290 -7.23 -24.71 21.83
CA THR A 290 -8.03 -25.82 22.39
C THR A 290 -9.34 -25.94 21.61
N ASN A 291 -9.96 -27.11 21.63
CA ASN A 291 -11.24 -27.34 20.97
C ASN A 291 -12.05 -28.47 21.60
N SER A 292 -13.28 -28.62 21.13
CA SER A 292 -14.19 -29.68 21.54
C SER A 292 -13.95 -31.04 20.83
N THR A 293 -12.92 -31.16 19.99
CA THR A 293 -12.77 -32.26 19.01
C THR A 293 -11.63 -33.25 19.33
N ALA A 294 -11.38 -33.53 20.61
CA ALA A 294 -10.34 -34.40 21.18
C ALA A 294 -8.95 -33.77 21.41
N GLU A 295 -8.72 -32.52 21.01
CA GLU A 295 -7.47 -31.80 21.30
C GLU A 295 -7.63 -30.93 22.54
N LEU A 296 -7.23 -31.45 23.71
CA LEU A 296 -7.30 -30.72 24.99
C LEU A 296 -6.56 -29.39 24.92
N PHE A 297 -5.35 -29.41 24.38
CA PHE A 297 -4.53 -28.23 24.10
C PHE A 297 -3.65 -28.43 22.85
N THR A 298 -3.39 -27.34 22.14
CA THR A 298 -2.45 -27.28 21.03
C THR A 298 -1.42 -26.21 21.30
N PHE A 299 -0.19 -26.43 20.85
CA PHE A 299 0.89 -25.43 20.88
C PHE A 299 1.43 -25.22 19.47
N GLY A 300 1.89 -24.02 19.16
CA GLY A 300 2.55 -23.73 17.90
C GLY A 300 3.69 -22.75 18.01
N LEU A 301 4.70 -22.94 17.17
CA LEU A 301 5.85 -22.08 17.02
C LEU A 301 5.98 -21.66 15.55
N SER A 302 6.26 -20.38 15.32
CA SER A 302 6.52 -19.82 14.00
C SER A 302 7.91 -19.23 13.95
N LEU A 303 8.67 -19.53 12.91
CA LEU A 303 9.88 -18.82 12.54
C LEU A 303 9.64 -18.14 11.19
N ASN A 304 9.56 -16.82 11.21
CA ASN A 304 9.36 -16.04 9.99
C ASN A 304 10.70 -15.58 9.45
N LEU A 305 11.32 -16.42 8.62
CA LEU A 305 12.63 -16.16 8.03
C LEU A 305 12.60 -15.03 6.99
N SER A 306 11.47 -14.84 6.31
CA SER A 306 11.33 -13.81 5.26
C SER A 306 11.21 -12.37 5.77
N GLN A 307 10.95 -12.18 7.07
CA GLN A 307 10.80 -10.86 7.69
C GLN A 307 11.94 -10.54 8.67
N ASN A 308 13.10 -11.19 8.51
CA ASN A 308 14.26 -10.96 9.35
C ASN A 308 15.03 -9.70 8.92
N THR A 309 15.34 -8.79 9.84
CA THR A 309 16.11 -7.56 9.58
C THR A 309 17.59 -7.78 9.27
N TYR A 310 18.13 -8.99 9.53
CA TYR A 310 19.57 -9.28 9.43
C TYR A 310 20.04 -9.86 8.08
N TYR A 311 19.13 -10.18 7.15
CA TYR A 311 19.45 -10.81 5.87
C TYR A 311 18.77 -10.06 4.72
N THR A 312 19.51 -9.76 3.64
CA THR A 312 19.10 -8.85 2.55
C THR A 312 18.79 -9.60 1.25
N GLN A 313 17.80 -9.11 0.48
CA GLN A 313 17.31 -9.54 -0.85
C GLN A 313 16.84 -11.02 -1.01
N PHE A 314 17.48 -11.99 -0.38
CA PHE A 314 17.08 -13.41 -0.44
C PHE A 314 15.93 -13.78 0.49
N ASN A 315 15.60 -12.92 1.47
CA ASN A 315 14.55 -13.19 2.44
C ASN A 315 13.17 -13.40 1.82
N GLU A 316 12.88 -12.76 0.69
CA GLU A 316 11.58 -12.90 0.01
C GLU A 316 11.31 -14.33 -0.48
N TYR A 317 12.36 -15.15 -0.64
CA TYR A 317 12.25 -16.55 -1.05
C TYR A 317 12.32 -17.54 0.12
N LEU A 318 12.64 -17.07 1.33
CA LEU A 318 12.74 -17.94 2.50
C LEU A 318 11.34 -18.33 2.97
N PRO A 319 11.10 -19.63 3.23
CA PRO A 319 9.82 -20.06 3.75
C PRO A 319 9.63 -19.54 5.17
N LYS A 320 8.37 -19.25 5.50
CA LYS A 320 7.94 -19.26 6.89
C LYS A 320 7.82 -20.71 7.34
N ILE A 321 8.40 -21.00 8.49
CA ILE A 321 8.43 -22.33 9.07
C ILE A 321 7.47 -22.33 10.25
N ASP A 322 6.47 -23.21 10.23
CA ASP A 322 5.56 -23.41 11.33
C ASP A 322 5.63 -24.85 11.83
N TRP A 323 5.65 -24.96 13.14
CA TRP A 323 5.51 -26.22 13.85
C TRP A 323 4.35 -26.15 14.82
N ALA A 324 3.60 -27.24 14.95
CA ALA A 324 2.55 -27.36 15.95
C ALA A 324 2.57 -28.73 16.62
N TYR A 325 2.13 -28.74 17.86
CA TYR A 325 1.93 -29.92 18.68
C TYR A 325 0.45 -29.99 19.09
N LEU A 326 -0.18 -31.14 18.87
CA LEU A 326 -1.59 -31.37 19.18
C LEU A 326 -1.67 -32.44 20.26
N SER A 327 -2.07 -32.07 21.48
CA SER A 327 -2.30 -33.07 22.52
C SER A 327 -3.58 -33.85 22.22
N ASN A 328 -3.57 -35.16 22.41
CA ASN A 328 -4.75 -36.00 22.21
C ASN A 328 -5.11 -36.66 23.55
N SER A 329 -6.36 -36.51 23.99
CA SER A 329 -6.86 -37.19 25.20
C SER A 329 -7.36 -38.61 24.96
N GLU A 330 -7.79 -38.93 23.73
CA GLU A 330 -8.36 -40.24 23.40
C GLU A 330 -7.86 -40.73 22.02
N THR A 331 -7.31 -41.95 22.02
CA THR A 331 -7.09 -42.90 20.92
C THR A 331 -7.36 -42.46 19.46
N ALA A 332 -6.29 -42.36 18.64
CA ALA A 332 -6.21 -42.86 17.23
C ALA A 332 -4.97 -42.35 16.47
N LEU A 333 -4.40 -41.20 16.84
CA LEU A 333 -3.40 -40.49 16.01
C LEU A 333 -1.93 -40.58 16.47
N GLY A 334 -1.65 -41.33 17.55
CA GLY A 334 -0.28 -41.69 17.96
C GLY A 334 0.52 -40.56 18.63
N THR A 335 1.63 -40.92 19.28
CA THR A 335 2.49 -40.05 20.09
C THR A 335 3.31 -39.03 19.29
N SER A 336 3.34 -39.12 17.96
CA SER A 336 3.95 -38.12 17.06
C SER A 336 2.97 -36.99 16.74
N ALA A 337 2.62 -36.22 17.76
CA ALA A 337 1.68 -35.08 17.72
C ALA A 337 2.22 -33.84 16.97
N GLY A 338 3.40 -33.91 16.37
CA GLY A 338 4.02 -32.83 15.61
C GLY A 338 3.41 -32.64 14.22
N ARG A 339 3.19 -31.38 13.83
CA ARG A 339 2.81 -30.95 12.48
C ARG A 339 3.81 -29.93 12.01
N PHE A 340 4.29 -30.08 10.79
CA PHE A 340 5.23 -29.15 10.20
C PHE A 340 4.64 -28.58 8.91
N SER A 341 4.70 -27.26 8.75
CA SER A 341 4.37 -26.61 7.49
C SER A 341 5.41 -25.60 7.07
N LEU A 342 5.60 -25.52 5.75
CA LEU A 342 6.38 -24.51 5.08
C LEU A 342 5.43 -23.66 4.25
N ASP A 343 5.47 -22.35 4.46
CA ASP A 343 4.73 -21.38 3.65
C ASP A 343 5.70 -20.55 2.83
N PHE A 344 5.52 -20.56 1.52
CA PHE A 344 6.24 -19.74 0.57
C PHE A 344 5.27 -18.68 0.06
N ASN A 345 5.56 -17.42 0.35
CA ASN A 345 4.81 -16.32 -0.22
C ASN A 345 5.76 -15.55 -1.12
N TRP A 346 5.48 -15.56 -2.40
CA TRP A 346 6.22 -14.82 -3.39
C TRP A 346 5.32 -13.75 -3.97
N THR A 347 5.74 -12.51 -3.98
CA THR A 347 4.98 -11.45 -4.65
C THR A 347 5.54 -11.28 -6.06
N PRO A 348 5.09 -12.01 -7.10
CA PRO A 348 5.58 -11.81 -8.47
C PRO A 348 5.36 -10.40 -8.94
N LEU A 349 4.28 -9.79 -8.45
CA LEU A 349 3.91 -8.41 -8.64
C LEU A 349 4.64 -7.52 -7.63
N THR A 350 5.93 -7.75 -7.41
CA THR A 350 6.77 -6.82 -6.66
C THR A 350 6.65 -5.44 -7.30
N ALA A 351 6.96 -4.40 -6.53
CA ALA A 351 7.16 -3.08 -7.10
C ALA A 351 8.11 -3.15 -8.33
N GLN A 352 9.14 -4.01 -8.28
CA GLN A 352 10.10 -4.30 -9.35
C GLN A 352 9.48 -4.96 -10.62
N HIS A 353 8.47 -5.82 -10.52
CA HIS A 353 7.82 -6.44 -11.68
C HIS A 353 6.89 -5.48 -12.44
N TRP A 354 5.98 -4.80 -11.74
CA TRP A 354 5.14 -3.75 -12.32
C TRP A 354 5.96 -2.61 -12.92
N TYR A 355 7.12 -2.37 -12.33
CA TYR A 355 8.13 -1.48 -12.85
C TYR A 355 8.80 -1.97 -14.13
N SER A 356 9.22 -3.23 -14.23
CA SER A 356 9.81 -3.77 -15.47
C SER A 356 8.85 -3.71 -16.66
N LEU A 357 7.55 -3.92 -16.41
CA LEU A 357 6.47 -3.78 -17.40
C LEU A 357 6.27 -2.31 -17.81
N GLY A 358 6.28 -1.40 -16.81
CA GLY A 358 6.26 0.05 -17.03
C GLY A 358 7.49 0.59 -17.76
N ILE A 359 8.70 0.06 -17.49
CA ILE A 359 9.96 0.33 -18.21
C ILE A 359 9.81 -0.04 -19.68
N LYS A 360 9.24 -1.21 -19.99
CA LYS A 360 9.12 -1.70 -21.37
C LYS A 360 8.19 -0.80 -22.20
N GLU A 361 7.08 -0.37 -21.61
CA GLU A 361 6.14 0.62 -22.17
C GLU A 361 6.77 2.01 -22.32
N PHE A 362 7.52 2.45 -21.31
CA PHE A 362 8.18 3.76 -21.28
C PHE A 362 9.36 3.85 -22.27
N ARG A 363 10.18 2.80 -22.41
CA ARG A 363 11.27 2.70 -23.40
C ARG A 363 10.79 2.82 -24.85
N GLN A 364 9.54 2.45 -25.13
CA GLN A 364 8.94 2.59 -26.46
C GLN A 364 8.52 4.03 -26.80
N LYS A 365 8.52 4.96 -25.83
CA LYS A 365 8.12 6.37 -26.00
C LYS A 365 9.24 7.31 -25.51
N ARG A 366 10.09 7.79 -26.42
CA ARG A 366 11.37 8.54 -26.17
C ARG A 366 11.25 9.86 -25.37
N GLY A 367 12.28 10.15 -24.56
CA GLY A 367 12.67 11.50 -24.08
C GLY A 367 13.67 11.51 -22.91
N ASN A 368 14.73 12.35 -22.97
CA ASN A 368 15.93 12.34 -22.11
C ASN A 368 15.67 12.73 -20.64
N TRP A 369 16.43 12.09 -19.73
CA TRP A 369 16.43 12.22 -18.26
C TRP A 369 15.35 11.39 -17.56
N GLY A 370 15.60 10.08 -17.39
CA GLY A 370 14.63 9.21 -16.73
C GLY A 370 15.10 7.79 -16.38
N GLU A 371 16.40 7.48 -16.37
CA GLU A 371 16.85 6.13 -15.99
C GLU A 371 17.16 5.99 -14.49
N GLN A 372 17.78 6.99 -13.86
CA GLN A 372 18.07 6.95 -12.41
C GLN A 372 16.87 7.38 -11.55
N GLU A 373 16.16 8.45 -11.94
CA GLU A 373 14.96 8.93 -11.25
C GLU A 373 13.81 7.90 -11.27
N PHE A 374 13.72 7.09 -12.32
CA PHE A 374 12.73 6.02 -12.45
C PHE A 374 13.13 4.76 -11.67
N ALA A 375 14.42 4.43 -11.59
CA ALA A 375 14.96 3.37 -10.72
C ALA A 375 14.64 3.64 -9.25
N LEU A 376 14.77 4.90 -8.85
CA LEU A 376 14.50 5.36 -7.51
C LEU A 376 12.96 5.45 -7.25
N ALA A 377 12.15 5.85 -8.23
CA ALA A 377 10.67 5.89 -8.15
C ALA A 377 9.99 4.54 -7.89
N VAL A 378 10.71 3.43 -8.07
CA VAL A 378 10.16 2.08 -7.94
C VAL A 378 10.57 1.32 -6.70
N ASP A 379 11.73 1.61 -6.11
CA ASP A 379 12.01 1.18 -4.75
C ASP A 379 10.90 1.62 -3.76
N ALA A 380 10.14 2.65 -4.14
CA ALA A 380 9.05 3.28 -3.41
C ALA A 380 7.64 2.65 -3.54
N LYS A 381 7.44 1.50 -4.20
CA LYS A 381 6.06 1.00 -4.47
C LYS A 381 5.61 -0.22 -3.69
N ASN A 382 6.00 -0.31 -2.40
CA ASN A 382 5.31 -1.20 -1.45
C ASN A 382 5.09 -0.54 -0.07
N PRO A 383 4.21 0.47 0.06
CA PRO A 383 4.03 1.22 1.32
C PRO A 383 3.45 0.40 2.48
N LYS A 384 3.19 -0.90 2.30
CA LYS A 384 2.62 -1.78 3.33
C LYS A 384 3.48 -3.00 3.69
N LEU A 385 4.61 -3.23 3.02
CA LEU A 385 5.52 -4.34 3.32
C LEU A 385 6.97 -3.84 3.33
N TYR A 386 7.54 -3.85 4.53
CA TYR A 386 8.93 -3.61 4.95
C TYR A 386 9.95 -3.30 3.83
N GLY A 387 10.15 -2.00 3.60
CA GLY A 387 11.21 -1.44 2.76
C GLY A 387 10.89 0.01 2.38
N TYR A 388 11.19 0.96 3.29
CA TYR A 388 11.13 2.41 3.06
C TYR A 388 9.73 3.05 2.79
N PRO A 389 8.77 2.95 3.73
CA PRO A 389 7.44 3.54 3.60
C PRO A 389 7.45 5.08 3.47
N ILE A 390 8.43 5.77 4.07
CA ILE A 390 8.56 7.23 3.99
C ILE A 390 8.86 7.65 2.55
N SER A 391 9.87 7.04 1.93
CA SER A 391 10.30 7.29 0.55
C SER A 391 9.20 6.96 -0.45
N ALA A 392 8.41 5.92 -0.18
CA ALA A 392 7.22 5.56 -0.95
C ALA A 392 6.20 6.69 -1.06
N TYR A 393 5.80 7.26 0.08
CA TYR A 393 4.84 8.35 0.11
C TYR A 393 5.38 9.61 -0.56
N LEU A 394 6.62 10.00 -0.25
CA LEU A 394 7.24 11.19 -0.83
C LEU A 394 7.25 11.15 -2.36
N ARG A 395 7.64 10.01 -2.94
CA ARG A 395 7.68 9.83 -4.40
C ARG A 395 6.31 9.75 -5.06
N LEU A 396 5.30 9.18 -4.38
CA LEU A 396 3.92 9.24 -4.87
C LEU A 396 3.44 10.70 -4.98
N GLY A 397 3.84 11.55 -4.03
CA GLY A 397 3.60 12.98 -4.11
C GLY A 397 4.25 13.62 -5.34
N ASP A 398 5.52 13.31 -5.60
CA ASP A 398 6.24 13.86 -6.77
C ASP A 398 5.62 13.42 -8.11
N ILE A 399 5.13 12.18 -8.18
CA ILE A 399 4.42 11.67 -9.36
C ILE A 399 3.09 12.42 -9.58
N GLU A 400 2.35 12.75 -8.53
CA GLU A 400 1.10 13.53 -8.64
C GLU A 400 1.37 14.94 -9.18
N VAL A 401 2.49 15.57 -8.82
CA VAL A 401 2.88 16.87 -9.39
C VAL A 401 3.16 16.75 -10.89
N ARG A 402 3.97 15.76 -11.29
CA ARG A 402 4.44 15.61 -12.67
C ARG A 402 3.36 15.11 -13.65
N LYS A 403 2.42 14.26 -13.20
CA LYS A 403 1.38 13.68 -14.08
C LYS A 403 0.16 14.57 -14.27
N ASN A 404 -0.07 15.51 -13.36
CA ASN A 404 -1.29 16.29 -13.40
C ASN A 404 -1.17 17.39 -14.47
N LYS A 405 -2.16 17.46 -15.37
CA LYS A 405 -2.24 18.56 -16.35
C LYS A 405 -2.33 19.93 -15.67
N ASP A 406 -2.85 19.94 -14.44
CA ASP A 406 -2.91 21.08 -13.54
C ASP A 406 -1.90 20.88 -12.41
N ILE A 407 -0.73 21.50 -12.56
CA ILE A 407 0.40 21.35 -11.63
C ILE A 407 0.03 21.83 -10.22
N GLN A 408 -0.80 22.88 -10.09
CA GLN A 408 -1.25 23.37 -8.79
C GLN A 408 -2.05 22.31 -8.03
N LYS A 409 -2.97 21.61 -8.72
CA LYS A 409 -3.68 20.47 -8.13
C LYS A 409 -2.72 19.32 -7.78
N GLY A 410 -1.71 19.09 -8.60
CA GLY A 410 -0.65 18.12 -8.33
C GLY A 410 0.10 18.44 -7.02
N LEU A 411 0.52 19.69 -6.81
CA LEU A 411 1.21 20.16 -5.61
C LEU A 411 0.33 20.06 -4.35
N ILE A 412 -0.94 20.45 -4.45
CA ILE A 412 -1.91 20.30 -3.35
C ILE A 412 -2.08 18.84 -2.95
N ARG A 413 -2.09 17.91 -3.92
CA ARG A 413 -2.14 16.47 -3.64
C ARG A 413 -0.83 15.96 -3.06
N ALA A 414 0.31 16.33 -3.62
CA ALA A 414 1.64 15.95 -3.14
C ALA A 414 1.82 16.26 -1.65
N LYS A 415 1.28 17.40 -1.20
CA LYS A 415 1.25 17.75 0.22
C LYS A 415 0.69 16.65 1.11
N THR A 416 -0.43 16.04 0.72
CA THR A 416 -1.10 15.00 1.52
C THR A 416 -0.25 13.74 1.67
N PHE A 417 0.61 13.44 0.70
CA PHE A 417 1.55 12.34 0.78
C PHE A 417 2.70 12.63 1.74
N TYR A 418 3.24 13.86 1.69
CA TYR A 418 4.30 14.29 2.60
C TYR A 418 3.82 14.36 4.06
N ASP A 419 2.59 14.85 4.31
CA ASP A 419 1.98 14.86 5.65
C ASP A 419 1.94 13.42 6.24
N ARG A 420 1.61 12.42 5.41
CA ARG A 420 1.62 11.00 5.80
C ARG A 420 3.04 10.49 6.04
N ALA A 421 3.99 10.86 5.20
CA ALA A 421 5.40 10.50 5.37
C ALA A 421 5.97 11.04 6.69
N SER A 422 5.68 12.31 7.03
CA SER A 422 6.13 12.94 8.28
C SER A 422 5.54 12.27 9.53
N ALA A 423 4.26 11.86 9.48
CA ALA A 423 3.63 11.12 10.57
C ALA A 423 4.31 9.75 10.80
N ILE A 424 4.73 9.07 9.72
CA ILE A 424 5.47 7.80 9.81
C ILE A 424 6.86 8.03 10.38
N GLN A 425 7.57 9.07 9.92
CA GLN A 425 8.91 9.43 10.39
C GLN A 425 8.97 9.65 11.91
N GLN A 426 7.96 10.34 12.47
CA GLN A 426 7.84 10.54 13.92
C GLN A 426 7.68 9.21 14.69
N SER A 427 7.15 8.17 14.04
CA SER A 427 6.93 6.85 14.65
C SER A 427 8.11 5.87 14.46
N THR A 428 8.90 6.00 13.39
CA THR A 428 9.93 5.00 13.02
C THR A 428 11.38 5.44 13.24
N ARG A 429 11.65 6.73 13.46
CA ARG A 429 13.01 7.33 13.53
C ARG A 429 13.89 7.07 12.28
N GLU A 430 13.28 6.70 11.16
CA GLU A 430 14.00 6.54 9.88
C GLU A 430 14.32 7.91 9.25
N ILE A 431 15.51 8.04 8.66
CA ILE A 431 15.94 9.22 7.91
C ILE A 431 16.38 8.71 6.54
N ASP A 432 15.76 9.19 5.46
CA ASP A 432 16.15 8.85 4.09
C ASP A 432 16.78 10.04 3.36
N SER A 433 17.74 9.72 2.49
CA SER A 433 18.73 10.60 1.89
C SER A 433 18.45 10.93 0.42
N GLU A 434 18.89 12.12 0.01
CA GLU A 434 18.96 12.67 -1.36
C GLU A 434 17.68 13.09 -2.08
N LEU A 435 16.66 12.24 -2.24
CA LEU A 435 15.49 12.59 -3.07
C LEU A 435 14.46 13.47 -2.37
N ASN A 436 14.79 13.83 -1.14
CA ASN A 436 13.90 14.38 -0.15
C ASN A 436 13.79 15.92 -0.31
N TYR A 437 14.75 16.53 -1.02
CA TYR A 437 14.78 17.95 -1.36
C TYR A 437 13.61 18.35 -2.29
N PHE A 438 13.40 17.63 -3.40
CA PHE A 438 12.32 17.97 -4.34
C PHE A 438 10.93 17.72 -3.74
N SER A 439 10.75 16.61 -3.03
CA SER A 439 9.50 16.34 -2.31
C SER A 439 9.23 17.41 -1.25
N PHE A 440 10.27 17.93 -0.60
CA PHE A 440 10.15 19.05 0.34
C PHE A 440 9.77 20.36 -0.35
N LEU A 441 10.38 20.69 -1.49
CA LEU A 441 9.95 21.85 -2.28
C LEU A 441 8.49 21.71 -2.71
N ASN A 442 8.07 20.55 -3.23
CA ASN A 442 6.68 20.28 -3.61
C ASN A 442 5.73 20.40 -2.41
N TYR A 443 6.15 19.95 -1.23
CA TYR A 443 5.38 20.06 0.01
C TYR A 443 5.18 21.52 0.45
N VAL A 444 6.26 22.30 0.53
CA VAL A 444 6.21 23.72 0.90
C VAL A 444 5.36 24.50 -0.09
N GLN A 445 5.49 24.21 -1.39
CA GLN A 445 4.66 24.80 -2.43
C GLN A 445 3.18 24.42 -2.26
N GLY A 446 2.88 23.14 -1.99
CA GLY A 446 1.52 22.69 -1.68
C GLY A 446 0.92 23.36 -0.42
N LEU A 447 1.73 23.61 0.61
CA LEU A 447 1.32 24.38 1.79
C LEU A 447 0.97 25.83 1.43
N ILE A 448 1.79 26.48 0.60
CA ILE A 448 1.56 27.85 0.13
C ILE A 448 0.27 27.93 -0.69
N LEU A 449 0.05 26.99 -1.62
CA LEU A 449 -1.18 26.92 -2.44
C LEU A 449 -2.44 26.72 -1.59
N ASN A 450 -2.35 25.93 -0.52
CA ASN A 450 -3.42 25.76 0.46
C ASN A 450 -3.57 26.92 1.45
N LYS A 451 -2.81 28.02 1.28
CA LYS A 451 -2.79 29.18 2.20
C LYS A 451 -2.32 28.85 3.62
N GLU A 452 -1.58 27.76 3.81
CA GLU A 452 -1.00 27.33 5.09
C GLU A 452 0.38 27.98 5.34
N PHE A 453 0.46 29.31 5.22
CA PHE A 453 1.73 30.05 5.20
C PHE A 453 2.58 29.89 6.48
N SER A 454 1.96 29.90 7.65
CA SER A 454 2.68 29.71 8.92
C SER A 454 3.38 28.36 9.00
N LYS A 455 2.74 27.31 8.47
CA LYS A 455 3.35 25.97 8.40
C LYS A 455 4.49 25.93 7.37
N ALA A 456 4.32 26.57 6.22
CA ALA A 456 5.40 26.68 5.23
C ALA A 456 6.66 27.33 5.85
N VAL A 457 6.51 28.45 6.56
CA VAL A 457 7.61 29.12 7.27
C VAL A 457 8.22 28.20 8.34
N GLN A 458 7.37 27.52 9.13
CA GLN A 458 7.84 26.59 10.16
C GLN A 458 8.69 25.46 9.56
N PHE A 459 8.25 24.85 8.46
CA PHE A 459 8.99 23.78 7.80
C PHE A 459 10.28 24.26 7.16
N CYS A 460 10.31 25.45 6.56
CA CYS A 460 11.55 26.07 6.09
C CYS A 460 12.55 26.35 7.24
N ASN A 461 12.07 26.51 8.48
CA ASN A 461 12.91 26.72 9.67
C ASN A 461 13.36 25.41 10.36
N LYS A 462 12.71 24.25 10.12
CA LYS A 462 13.06 22.97 10.77
C LYS A 462 14.45 22.48 10.35
N ASP A 463 15.25 21.99 11.30
CA ASP A 463 16.53 21.34 11.00
C ASP A 463 16.27 19.97 10.39
N VAL A 464 16.43 19.89 9.06
CA VAL A 464 16.35 18.63 8.32
C VAL A 464 17.76 18.33 7.84
N VAL A 465 18.32 17.20 8.29
CA VAL A 465 19.64 16.72 7.83
C VAL A 465 19.44 15.96 6.53
N TRP A 466 19.80 16.57 5.41
CA TRP A 466 19.88 15.89 4.12
C TRP A 466 21.21 15.13 4.08
N VAL A 467 21.18 13.80 4.15
CA VAL A 467 22.39 12.98 4.37
C VAL A 467 23.41 13.07 3.21
N ASN A 468 23.09 13.71 2.08
CA ASN A 468 24.01 13.75 0.94
C ASN A 468 24.14 15.11 0.20
N HIS A 469 23.77 16.23 0.81
CA HIS A 469 24.12 17.53 0.22
C HIS A 469 24.80 18.45 1.22
N GLN A 470 25.92 19.01 0.76
CA GLN A 470 26.63 20.16 1.32
C GLN A 470 25.78 21.45 1.28
N LEU A 471 24.45 21.35 1.22
CA LEU A 471 23.52 22.47 1.08
C LEU A 471 22.88 22.75 2.44
N ASP A 472 23.31 23.84 3.08
CA ASP A 472 22.62 24.41 4.24
C ASP A 472 21.33 25.08 3.75
N LYS A 473 20.17 24.64 4.25
CA LYS A 473 18.85 25.23 3.94
C LYS A 473 18.81 26.76 4.15
N ASN A 474 19.61 27.29 5.08
CA ASN A 474 19.69 28.73 5.35
C ASN A 474 20.39 29.49 4.21
N THR A 475 21.13 28.77 3.38
CA THR A 475 21.84 29.27 2.21
C THR A 475 21.20 28.82 0.89
N ASP A 476 20.25 27.86 0.92
CA ASP A 476 19.56 27.38 -0.28
C ASP A 476 18.59 28.46 -0.82
N PRO A 477 18.84 29.01 -2.01
CA PRO A 477 18.05 30.15 -2.49
C PRO A 477 16.58 29.81 -2.81
N ALA A 478 16.29 28.57 -3.20
CA ALA A 478 14.94 28.10 -3.49
C ALA A 478 14.09 28.01 -2.21
N ILE A 479 14.67 27.47 -1.13
CA ILE A 479 14.01 27.41 0.18
C ILE A 479 13.84 28.81 0.76
N GLN A 480 14.86 29.66 0.69
CA GLN A 480 14.77 31.06 1.17
C GLN A 480 13.69 31.83 0.40
N TYR A 481 13.58 31.61 -0.90
CA TYR A 481 12.52 32.18 -1.73
C TYR A 481 11.11 31.74 -1.27
N LEU A 482 10.86 30.43 -1.15
CA LEU A 482 9.55 29.92 -0.71
C LEU A 482 9.19 30.41 0.69
N LYS A 483 10.19 30.50 1.58
CA LYS A 483 10.03 31.08 2.93
C LYS A 483 9.65 32.55 2.86
N ALA A 484 10.38 33.35 2.09
CA ALA A 484 10.07 34.77 1.90
C ALA A 484 8.68 34.98 1.28
N TYR A 485 8.30 34.16 0.30
CA TYR A 485 6.96 34.19 -0.29
C TYR A 485 5.88 33.91 0.76
N ALA A 486 6.04 32.87 1.59
CA ALA A 486 5.09 32.57 2.67
C ALA A 486 5.03 33.69 3.72
N LEU A 487 6.16 34.33 4.05
CA LEU A 487 6.22 35.49 4.95
C LEU A 487 5.47 36.70 4.38
N TYR A 488 5.72 37.04 3.11
CA TYR A 488 5.03 38.11 2.41
C TYR A 488 3.51 37.87 2.38
N ARG A 489 3.07 36.65 2.01
CA ARG A 489 1.64 36.28 2.00
C ARG A 489 0.99 36.18 3.38
N SER A 490 1.79 36.14 4.46
CA SER A 490 1.32 36.22 5.85
C SER A 490 1.48 37.62 6.46
N ASN A 491 1.66 38.65 5.62
CA ASN A 491 1.79 40.06 6.01
C ASN A 491 3.03 40.37 6.88
N ARG A 492 4.07 39.54 6.79
CA ARG A 492 5.38 39.72 7.47
C ARG A 492 6.41 40.23 6.47
N VAL A 493 6.13 41.41 5.91
CA VAL A 493 6.84 41.93 4.73
C VAL A 493 8.31 42.23 5.01
N ASP A 494 8.64 42.84 6.16
CA ASP A 494 10.02 43.20 6.50
C ASP A 494 10.94 41.97 6.62
N GLU A 495 10.42 40.87 7.16
CA GLU A 495 11.17 39.61 7.25
C GLU A 495 11.39 38.98 5.87
N ALA A 496 10.39 39.06 4.99
CA ALA A 496 10.51 38.58 3.61
C ALA A 496 11.58 39.39 2.85
N VAL A 497 11.55 40.72 2.95
CA VAL A 497 12.54 41.62 2.33
C VAL A 497 13.95 41.29 2.83
N SER A 498 14.15 41.18 4.15
CA SER A 498 15.47 40.85 4.73
C SER A 498 16.05 39.53 4.23
N ILE A 499 15.21 38.53 3.95
CA ILE A 499 15.65 37.24 3.39
C ILE A 499 16.03 37.40 1.92
N LEU A 500 15.22 38.10 1.13
CA LEU A 500 15.42 38.26 -0.31
C LEU A 500 16.62 39.16 -0.64
N GLU A 501 16.86 40.22 0.13
CA GLU A 501 18.02 41.09 -0.05
C GLU A 501 19.36 40.35 0.14
N ARG A 502 19.38 39.36 1.04
CA ARG A 502 20.54 38.49 1.24
C ARG A 502 20.74 37.45 0.13
N ASN A 503 19.70 37.18 -0.66
CA ASN A 503 19.67 36.09 -1.66
C ASN A 503 19.30 36.61 -3.08
N GLN A 504 19.86 37.76 -3.48
CA GLN A 504 19.62 38.34 -4.81
C GLN A 504 20.22 37.53 -5.99
N ASN A 505 20.93 36.44 -5.73
CA ASN A 505 21.50 35.56 -6.75
C ASN A 505 20.50 34.52 -7.31
N TYR A 506 19.22 34.65 -6.96
CA TYR A 506 18.15 33.75 -7.37
C TYR A 506 16.99 34.53 -7.98
N LEU A 507 16.77 34.35 -9.28
CA LEU A 507 15.85 35.17 -10.10
C LEU A 507 14.41 35.22 -9.55
N PRO A 508 13.78 34.12 -9.08
CA PRO A 508 12.46 34.19 -8.47
C PRO A 508 12.43 35.08 -7.20
N GLY A 509 13.53 35.10 -6.44
CA GLY A 509 13.68 35.96 -5.27
C GLY A 509 13.83 37.43 -5.63
N VAL A 510 14.63 37.73 -6.66
CA VAL A 510 14.75 39.09 -7.21
C VAL A 510 13.40 39.60 -7.70
N TYR A 511 12.67 38.76 -8.43
CA TYR A 511 11.33 39.06 -8.91
C TYR A 511 10.39 39.45 -7.76
N LEU A 512 10.29 38.60 -6.74
CA LEU A 512 9.44 38.85 -5.58
C LEU A 512 9.87 40.10 -4.81
N LEU A 513 11.17 40.32 -4.65
CA LEU A 513 11.70 41.49 -3.96
C LEU A 513 11.34 42.80 -4.67
N SER A 514 11.57 42.86 -5.98
CA SER A 514 11.21 44.00 -6.81
C SER A 514 9.70 44.25 -6.78
N ARG A 515 8.89 43.18 -6.78
CA ARG A 515 7.43 43.28 -6.63
C ARG A 515 7.03 43.89 -5.30
N ILE A 516 7.63 43.43 -4.20
CA ILE A 516 7.38 44.00 -2.86
C ILE A 516 7.73 45.49 -2.83
N TYR A 517 8.84 45.88 -3.46
CA TYR A 517 9.22 47.30 -3.54
C TYR A 517 8.27 48.13 -4.39
N ILE A 518 7.76 47.61 -5.50
CA ILE A 518 6.71 48.27 -6.28
C ILE A 518 5.44 48.43 -5.43
N ASP A 519 5.00 47.40 -4.73
CA ASP A 519 3.82 47.45 -3.85
C ASP A 519 3.99 48.44 -2.67
N GLN A 520 5.24 48.70 -2.26
CA GLN A 520 5.61 49.71 -1.24
C GLN A 520 5.87 51.11 -1.83
N ASN A 521 5.60 51.35 -3.11
CA ASN A 521 5.93 52.60 -3.83
C ASN A 521 7.43 52.99 -3.79
N LYS A 522 8.33 52.01 -3.70
CA LYS A 522 9.80 52.19 -3.70
C LYS A 522 10.38 51.90 -5.09
N LEU A 523 9.92 52.64 -6.10
CA LEU A 523 10.33 52.45 -7.50
C LEU A 523 11.85 52.55 -7.73
N PRO A 524 12.60 53.53 -7.18
CA PRO A 524 14.05 53.59 -7.38
C PRO A 524 14.79 52.37 -6.83
N THR A 525 14.31 51.83 -5.70
CA THR A 525 14.88 50.61 -5.11
C THR A 525 14.57 49.39 -5.95
N ALA A 526 13.35 49.27 -6.48
CA ALA A 526 12.99 48.20 -7.42
C ALA A 526 13.84 48.26 -8.69
N GLN A 527 14.06 49.46 -9.25
CA GLN A 527 14.90 49.69 -10.44
C GLN A 527 16.33 49.20 -10.21
N ALA A 528 16.93 49.60 -9.08
CA ALA A 528 18.30 49.20 -8.74
C ALA A 528 18.45 47.68 -8.61
N VAL A 529 17.46 47.00 -8.01
CA VAL A 529 17.44 45.54 -7.89
C VAL A 529 17.29 44.87 -9.26
N LEU A 530 16.40 45.36 -10.12
CA LEU A 530 16.14 44.79 -11.44
C LEU A 530 17.34 44.99 -12.40
N ALA A 531 17.86 46.21 -12.48
CA ALA A 531 18.98 46.56 -13.35
C ALA A 531 20.25 45.72 -13.05
N LYS A 532 20.48 45.44 -11.77
CA LYS A 532 21.61 44.61 -11.31
C LYS A 532 21.51 43.14 -11.77
N ASN A 533 20.31 42.62 -11.98
CA ASN A 533 20.08 41.17 -12.13
C ASN A 533 19.56 40.74 -13.52
N ILE A 534 19.09 41.66 -14.36
CA ILE A 534 18.53 41.34 -15.69
C ILE A 534 19.61 41.00 -16.74
N TYR A 535 20.78 41.64 -16.68
CA TYR A 535 21.84 41.47 -17.69
C TYR A 535 22.89 40.38 -17.39
N PRO A 536 23.29 40.11 -16.13
CA PRO A 536 24.22 39.02 -15.83
C PRO A 536 23.46 37.70 -15.58
N VAL A 537 23.17 36.94 -16.64
CA VAL A 537 22.51 35.62 -16.48
C VAL A 537 23.54 34.51 -16.37
N VAL A 538 23.74 33.96 -15.16
CA VAL A 538 23.99 32.52 -14.98
C VAL A 538 23.48 32.05 -13.62
N LYS A 539 22.37 31.30 -13.59
CA LYS A 539 22.18 30.11 -12.73
C LYS A 539 20.91 29.36 -13.13
N ARG A 540 20.96 28.02 -13.11
CA ARG A 540 19.80 27.16 -13.38
C ARG A 540 18.66 27.52 -12.42
N LEU A 541 17.52 27.97 -12.94
CA LEU A 541 16.26 27.87 -12.23
C LEU A 541 16.06 26.41 -11.83
N SER A 542 15.62 26.16 -10.59
CA SER A 542 15.21 24.81 -10.22
C SER A 542 13.98 24.48 -11.07
N GLU A 543 14.08 23.49 -11.96
CA GLU A 543 12.96 22.99 -12.79
C GLU A 543 11.80 22.44 -11.94
N HIS A 544 11.96 22.43 -10.61
CA HIS A 544 11.05 21.89 -9.62
C HIS A 544 10.38 22.95 -8.73
N ILE A 545 10.58 24.25 -9.02
CA ILE A 545 9.77 25.34 -8.42
C ILE A 545 8.72 25.78 -9.44
N TYR A 546 7.47 25.60 -9.04
CA TYR A 546 6.25 25.74 -9.84
C TYR A 546 5.33 26.86 -9.32
N LEU A 547 5.78 27.64 -8.32
CA LEU A 547 5.07 28.79 -7.73
C LEU A 547 5.89 30.07 -7.85
N PRO A 548 5.26 31.26 -8.06
CA PRO A 548 3.98 31.53 -8.71
C PRO A 548 4.19 31.63 -10.24
N TYR A 549 3.23 31.15 -11.02
CA TYR A 549 3.06 31.34 -12.48
C TYR A 549 4.22 31.18 -13.45
N PHE A 550 5.35 30.62 -13.05
CA PHE A 550 6.37 30.18 -14.00
C PHE A 550 5.95 28.85 -14.63
N LYS A 551 4.85 28.90 -15.37
CA LYS A 551 4.46 27.85 -16.30
C LYS A 551 5.44 27.96 -17.47
N ASP A 552 6.59 27.31 -17.32
CA ASP A 552 7.68 27.24 -18.31
C ASP A 552 8.46 28.56 -18.58
N LYS A 553 9.67 28.67 -18.01
CA LYS A 553 10.74 29.58 -18.48
C LYS A 553 10.42 31.10 -18.53
N MET A 554 9.43 31.58 -17.76
CA MET A 554 8.97 32.98 -17.85
C MET A 554 9.56 33.99 -16.84
N VAL A 555 10.53 33.58 -16.02
CA VAL A 555 11.03 34.47 -14.94
C VAL A 555 11.76 35.69 -15.53
N ASP A 556 12.44 35.49 -16.67
CA ASP A 556 13.30 36.51 -17.27
C ASP A 556 12.48 37.58 -18.02
N ASP A 557 11.42 37.20 -18.74
CA ASP A 557 10.44 38.14 -19.33
C ASP A 557 9.62 38.85 -18.26
N ASP A 558 9.27 38.18 -17.16
CA ASP A 558 8.59 38.79 -16.02
C ASP A 558 9.44 39.88 -15.36
N LEU A 559 10.73 39.60 -15.17
CA LEU A 559 11.68 40.58 -14.65
C LEU A 559 11.86 41.75 -15.61
N PHE A 560 11.95 41.48 -16.91
CA PHE A 560 12.10 42.50 -17.94
C PHE A 560 10.84 43.38 -18.02
N LEU A 561 9.65 42.80 -17.93
CA LEU A 561 8.37 43.52 -17.87
C LEU A 561 8.27 44.40 -16.62
N LEU A 562 8.70 43.89 -15.45
CA LEU A 562 8.75 44.68 -14.21
C LEU A 562 9.74 45.85 -14.34
N LYS A 563 10.90 45.66 -14.98
CA LYS A 563 11.88 46.73 -15.18
C LYS A 563 11.28 47.83 -16.05
N ALA A 564 10.74 47.46 -17.20
CA ALA A 564 10.13 48.41 -18.10
C ALA A 564 8.99 49.19 -17.39
N TYR A 565 8.20 48.52 -16.53
CA TYR A 565 7.18 49.18 -15.70
C TYR A 565 7.75 50.20 -14.73
N VAL A 566 8.82 49.84 -14.03
CA VAL A 566 9.47 50.73 -13.07
C VAL A 566 10.09 51.93 -13.78
N ASP A 567 10.76 51.74 -14.92
CA ASP A 567 11.41 52.81 -15.67
C ASP A 567 10.39 53.80 -16.23
N PHE A 568 9.28 53.30 -16.77
CA PHE A 568 8.17 54.14 -17.19
C PHE A 568 7.62 54.99 -16.04
N ARG A 569 7.40 54.38 -14.86
CA ARG A 569 6.83 55.09 -13.71
C ARG A 569 7.77 56.11 -13.09
N LEU A 570 9.07 55.87 -13.12
CA LEU A 570 10.07 56.83 -12.65
C LEU A 570 10.15 58.03 -13.60
N ALA A 571 10.19 57.78 -14.91
CA ALA A 571 10.25 58.85 -15.91
C ALA A 571 8.96 59.70 -15.93
N ASP A 572 7.80 59.08 -15.70
CA ASP A 572 6.53 59.79 -15.53
C ASP A 572 6.50 60.63 -14.24
N ALA A 573 7.02 60.10 -13.12
CA ALA A 573 7.05 60.81 -11.84
C ALA A 573 8.03 62.00 -11.83
N GLU A 574 9.08 61.96 -12.65
CA GLU A 574 10.07 63.03 -12.80
C GLU A 574 9.65 64.10 -13.82
N ASP A 575 8.47 64.00 -14.43
CA ASP A 575 8.03 64.83 -15.57
C ASP A 575 9.08 64.87 -16.71
N SER A 576 9.93 63.85 -16.80
CA SER A 576 11.03 63.76 -17.77
C SER A 576 10.54 63.24 -19.13
N LEU A 577 9.32 62.73 -19.19
CA LEU A 577 8.63 62.29 -20.41
C LEU A 577 7.82 63.43 -21.04
N GLN A 578 8.50 64.40 -21.65
CA GLN A 578 7.86 65.60 -22.21
C GLN A 578 7.37 65.42 -23.65
N THR A 579 8.01 64.51 -24.41
CA THR A 579 7.68 64.28 -25.82
C THR A 579 7.05 62.91 -26.09
N VAL A 580 6.28 62.84 -27.18
CA VAL A 580 5.70 61.60 -27.71
C VAL A 580 6.79 60.58 -28.08
N GLU A 581 7.99 61.07 -28.43
CA GLU A 581 9.14 60.27 -28.85
C GLU A 581 9.83 59.62 -27.64
N GLU A 582 10.10 60.38 -26.56
CA GLU A 582 10.66 59.84 -25.30
C GLU A 582 9.75 58.78 -24.66
N ARG A 583 8.42 59.02 -24.69
CA ARG A 583 7.42 58.03 -24.25
C ARG A 583 7.42 56.79 -25.14
N SER A 584 7.72 56.94 -26.43
CA SER A 584 7.82 55.84 -27.39
C SER A 584 9.09 55.01 -27.21
N ASP A 585 10.20 55.62 -26.77
CA ASP A 585 11.46 54.92 -26.51
C ASP A 585 11.38 54.06 -25.24
N LEU A 586 10.78 54.59 -24.16
CA LEU A 586 10.48 53.81 -22.95
C LEU A 586 9.41 52.73 -23.20
N ALA A 587 8.44 52.99 -24.09
CA ALA A 587 7.55 51.95 -24.61
C ALA A 587 8.32 50.89 -25.42
N GLY A 588 9.46 51.26 -26.01
CA GLY A 588 10.38 50.38 -26.72
C GLY A 588 10.95 49.27 -25.85
N GLU A 589 11.19 49.52 -24.56
CA GLU A 589 11.61 48.47 -23.62
C GLU A 589 10.55 47.35 -23.50
N PHE A 590 9.26 47.65 -23.64
CA PHE A 590 8.21 46.62 -23.68
C PHE A 590 8.23 45.81 -24.98
N LEU A 591 8.66 46.42 -26.09
CA LEU A 591 8.85 45.71 -27.36
C LEU A 591 9.98 44.69 -27.26
N ASP A 592 11.00 45.03 -26.49
CA ASP A 592 12.15 44.18 -26.29
C ASP A 592 11.80 42.91 -25.48
N VAL A 593 10.75 42.92 -24.64
CA VAL A 593 10.27 41.70 -23.94
C VAL A 593 10.04 40.57 -24.94
N ARG A 594 9.30 40.83 -26.01
CA ARG A 594 9.03 39.83 -27.05
C ARG A 594 10.27 39.54 -27.90
N ARG A 595 11.13 40.53 -28.12
CA ARG A 595 12.36 40.32 -28.89
C ARG A 595 13.30 39.33 -28.20
N TYR A 596 13.45 39.45 -26.88
CA TYR A 596 14.25 38.55 -26.08
C TYR A 596 13.53 37.22 -25.81
N PHE A 597 12.20 37.22 -25.72
CA PHE A 597 11.38 36.05 -25.39
C PHE A 597 10.17 35.87 -26.33
N PRO A 598 10.40 35.55 -27.62
CA PRO A 598 9.34 35.59 -28.65
C PRO A 598 8.25 34.53 -28.50
N ASP A 599 8.55 33.43 -27.82
CA ASP A 599 7.65 32.29 -27.65
C ASP A 599 7.00 32.23 -26.26
N SER A 600 7.27 33.21 -25.37
CA SER A 600 6.67 33.24 -24.03
C SER A 600 5.22 33.73 -24.07
N ASP A 601 4.40 33.40 -23.06
CA ASP A 601 3.03 33.93 -22.98
C ASP A 601 3.00 35.47 -22.89
N THR A 602 4.00 36.09 -22.25
CA THR A 602 4.22 37.54 -22.23
C THR A 602 4.53 38.06 -23.63
N GLY A 603 5.47 37.42 -24.33
CA GLY A 603 5.77 37.72 -25.74
C GLY A 603 4.56 37.56 -26.66
N ASN A 604 3.74 36.54 -26.42
CA ASN A 604 2.50 36.27 -27.16
C ASN A 604 1.41 37.29 -26.86
N LEU A 605 1.29 37.80 -25.62
CA LEU A 605 0.40 38.91 -25.27
C LEU A 605 0.77 40.15 -26.10
N PHE A 606 2.06 40.41 -26.25
CA PHE A 606 2.59 41.44 -27.12
C PHE A 606 2.58 41.02 -28.60
N THR A 607 1.44 40.55 -29.14
CA THR A 607 1.31 40.35 -30.61
C THR A 607 1.52 41.67 -31.35
N ASN A 608 1.94 41.62 -32.63
CA ASN A 608 2.16 42.83 -33.45
C ASN A 608 0.96 43.79 -33.46
N ARG A 609 -0.26 43.26 -33.28
CA ARG A 609 -1.51 44.02 -33.31
C ARG A 609 -1.87 44.66 -31.96
N GLU A 610 -1.46 44.07 -30.84
CA GLU A 610 -1.61 44.67 -29.50
C GLU A 610 -0.46 45.63 -29.21
N ILE A 611 0.78 45.27 -29.57
CA ILE A 611 1.96 46.16 -29.51
C ILE A 611 1.69 47.50 -30.19
N ALA A 612 1.20 47.48 -31.44
CA ALA A 612 0.95 48.71 -32.18
C ALA A 612 -0.06 49.61 -31.46
N LYS A 613 -1.08 49.02 -30.81
CA LYS A 613 -2.06 49.74 -30.01
C LYS A 613 -1.47 50.30 -28.72
N ILE A 614 -0.59 49.57 -28.05
CA ILE A 614 0.09 50.00 -26.83
C ILE A 614 1.00 51.19 -27.13
N VAL A 615 1.83 51.08 -28.16
CA VAL A 615 2.70 52.16 -28.63
C VAL A 615 1.87 53.35 -29.10
N GLU A 616 0.81 53.15 -29.89
CA GLU A 616 -0.06 54.24 -30.38
C GLU A 616 -0.82 54.94 -29.25
N PHE A 617 -1.19 54.23 -28.19
CA PHE A 617 -1.92 54.80 -27.05
C PHE A 617 -0.99 55.50 -26.04
N ILE A 618 0.22 54.96 -25.81
CA ILE A 618 1.29 55.64 -25.05
C ILE A 618 1.68 56.94 -25.75
N LYS A 619 1.74 56.94 -27.09
CA LYS A 619 1.92 58.16 -27.91
C LYS A 619 0.81 59.21 -27.70
N ARG A 620 -0.38 58.81 -27.25
CA ARG A 620 -1.51 59.72 -26.92
C ARG A 620 -1.55 60.13 -25.45
N GLY A 621 -0.56 59.73 -24.64
CA GLY A 621 -0.38 60.17 -23.26
C GLY A 621 -1.24 59.48 -22.20
N GLY A 622 -1.82 58.31 -22.48
CA GLY A 622 -2.64 57.58 -21.51
C GLY A 622 -1.85 56.57 -20.68
N SER A 623 -1.70 56.82 -19.37
CA SER A 623 -1.08 55.90 -18.39
C SER A 623 -2.01 54.73 -17.98
N ASP A 624 -3.33 54.89 -18.07
CA ASP A 624 -4.32 53.88 -17.66
C ASP A 624 -4.20 52.53 -18.39
N VAL A 625 -3.83 52.53 -19.68
CA VAL A 625 -3.67 51.29 -20.45
C VAL A 625 -2.43 50.53 -20.00
N PHE A 626 -1.39 51.27 -19.63
CA PHE A 626 -0.16 50.71 -19.09
C PHE A 626 -0.42 49.99 -17.77
N GLU A 627 -1.13 50.66 -16.86
CA GLU A 627 -1.59 50.04 -15.61
C GLU A 627 -2.50 48.85 -15.87
N LYS A 628 -3.42 48.91 -16.85
CA LYS A 628 -4.28 47.77 -17.20
C LYS A 628 -3.52 46.57 -17.75
N ILE A 629 -2.45 46.76 -18.51
CA ILE A 629 -1.60 45.66 -19.02
C ILE A 629 -0.84 45.04 -17.86
N PHE A 630 -0.23 45.88 -17.04
CA PHE A 630 0.45 45.43 -15.84
C PHE A 630 -0.50 44.71 -14.88
N ASP A 631 -1.72 45.20 -14.66
CA ASP A 631 -2.73 44.59 -13.80
C ASP A 631 -3.35 43.32 -14.41
N LYS A 632 -3.55 43.27 -15.72
CA LYS A 632 -3.97 42.05 -16.43
C LYS A 632 -2.92 40.96 -16.27
N TYR A 633 -1.65 41.33 -16.42
CA TYR A 633 -0.54 40.41 -16.22
C TYR A 633 -0.36 40.07 -14.74
N ARG A 634 -0.57 41.04 -13.83
CA ARG A 634 -0.59 40.85 -12.38
C ARG A 634 -1.62 39.81 -11.95
N GLY A 635 -2.80 39.78 -12.57
CA GLY A 635 -3.83 38.77 -12.30
C GLY A 635 -3.48 37.38 -12.85
N ILE A 636 -2.67 37.32 -13.91
CA ILE A 636 -2.10 36.08 -14.44
C ILE A 636 -0.88 35.66 -13.61
N ILE A 637 -0.26 36.56 -12.85
CA ILE A 637 0.87 36.35 -11.93
C ILE A 637 0.42 36.00 -10.48
N LEU A 638 -0.84 36.25 -10.09
CA LEU A 638 -1.37 36.12 -8.71
C LEU A 638 -2.31 34.95 -8.52
#